data_AF-A0AAJ4B352-F1
#
_entry.id   AF-A0AAJ4B352-F1
#
_cell.length_a   1.000
_cell.length_b   1.000
_cell.length_c   1.000
_cell.angle_alpha   90.00
_cell.angle_beta   90.00
_cell.angle_gamma   90.00
#
_symmetry.space_group_name_H-M   'P 1'
#
loop_
_entity.id
_entity.type
_entity.pdbx_description
1 polymer ?
#
loop_
_entity_poly.entity_id
_entity_poly.type
_entity_poly.pdbx_seq_one_letter_code
_entity_poly.pdbx_strand_id
1 'polypeptide(L)'
;MCSMCDALTQLWDEGATGQGAAKQTATNQAALGHLTLDQQAYYLTDGYWHDAYGGSQHHFDVHAGGSLTVNLASLSASAQVVARYALQTWTNVSGLNFVETTAAAAINFSEQKSGAYSNSNYAGSIISDSSVNIASDWVKYGLYYQQTYIHEIGHALGLGHAGNYNGSATFPNNAFYQEDSWKYSVMSYFSQDENTYSSASFGYVATPMLADIVAIQSLYGTAVTRTGDNTYSFNKTSINTGTDFVPGLVATIYDSGGNDTINVSTYVGAQTVDLRSEAFSSLYGGLSNIAIARGTVIENAITGAGADTLIGNASDNFLNANAGNDQLQGGDGNDRLMGGAGSDVLNGGNGIDTALYTEAGARYFATYDTALVRNGTLSVHDAQTSDVDTLSSVERLSFSDRNANLDELLMAFHSRYGAFNAESDATVSLSFSTDLHHIALTEDQADIARLYSLFGRTPDYQGLNNWLTQQAIGSSDAEIRDGFLNSIEGMQRYSGLGDRDFVLDLYQTVLHRTGEESGVSSWNTLLQAGGSRAAVADGFLNSRESRDLSEGETGFIRIVAHNAWNNLDMVVGKGVATGTAGDDQISEQEVRLDSNAVSHLAGNAGIDTFIFNDAASAYTISALDTDTLSVSRSTGAAAKFELSGFNVLDFADRELFVLDSAQASIGRLYTILDRAPDIEGLKSWLSHGAAGATGAQVAGGFVQSAEFSQSLPNGSSNTAFVEQLYHNVLDRGSDANGLAYWVQSLDGGTSRGQVAFNIANSAESAALTQGDAGFIHLVGHADWV
;
A
#
# COMPACT_ATOMS: atom_id res chain seq x y z
N MET A 1 -45.80 -10.82 -0.78
CA MET A 1 -45.26 -11.41 0.47
C MET A 1 -45.25 -12.90 0.24
N CYS A 2 -44.05 -13.47 0.09
CA CYS A 2 -43.80 -14.63 -0.76
C CYS A 2 -44.06 -15.95 -0.02
N SER A 3 -45.03 -16.75 -0.46
CA SER A 3 -45.22 -18.13 0.01
C SER A 3 -44.01 -19.05 -0.26
N MET A 4 -43.10 -18.61 -1.13
CA MET A 4 -41.82 -19.26 -1.41
C MET A 4 -40.85 -19.14 -0.21
N CYS A 5 -40.94 -18.07 0.59
CA CYS A 5 -40.06 -17.86 1.75
C CYS A 5 -40.43 -18.80 2.90
N ASP A 6 -41.70 -18.85 3.31
CA ASP A 6 -42.10 -19.54 4.54
C ASP A 6 -41.82 -21.06 4.53
N ALA A 7 -42.05 -21.73 3.38
CA ALA A 7 -41.83 -23.16 3.25
C ALA A 7 -40.33 -23.54 3.16
N LEU A 8 -39.51 -22.69 2.54
CA LEU A 8 -38.06 -22.91 2.48
C LEU A 8 -37.38 -22.56 3.81
N THR A 9 -37.80 -21.47 4.46
CA THR A 9 -37.33 -21.10 5.80
C THR A 9 -37.59 -22.23 6.81
N GLN A 10 -38.76 -22.88 6.75
CA GLN A 10 -39.04 -24.02 7.62
C GLN A 10 -38.08 -25.22 7.39
N LEU A 11 -37.72 -25.51 6.14
CA LEU A 11 -36.73 -26.56 5.83
C LEU A 11 -35.31 -26.19 6.28
N TRP A 12 -34.98 -24.90 6.29
CA TRP A 12 -33.65 -24.39 6.63
C TRP A 12 -33.44 -24.20 8.13
N ASP A 13 -34.46 -23.75 8.86
CA ASP A 13 -34.44 -23.64 10.33
C ASP A 13 -34.30 -25.01 11.01
N GLU A 14 -34.87 -26.07 10.42
CA GLU A 14 -34.78 -27.44 10.94
C GLU A 14 -33.44 -28.13 10.57
N GLY A 15 -32.75 -27.68 9.51
CA GLY A 15 -31.57 -28.33 8.93
C GLY A 15 -30.21 -27.71 9.27
N ALA A 16 -30.16 -26.48 9.80
CA ALA A 16 -28.92 -25.70 10.03
C ALA A 16 -27.98 -26.22 11.14
N THR A 17 -28.26 -27.39 11.74
CA THR A 17 -27.42 -28.00 12.80
C THR A 17 -26.45 -29.07 12.28
N GLY A 18 -26.43 -29.32 10.96
CA GLY A 18 -25.75 -30.46 10.36
C GLY A 18 -24.23 -30.35 10.16
N GLN A 19 -23.55 -29.29 10.60
CA GLN A 19 -22.10 -29.20 10.41
C GLN A 19 -21.35 -30.26 11.21
N GLY A 20 -20.70 -31.19 10.50
CA GLY A 20 -19.80 -32.18 11.05
C GLY A 20 -18.34 -31.78 10.82
N ALA A 21 -17.51 -31.92 11.85
CA ALA A 21 -16.06 -31.86 11.68
C ALA A 21 -15.60 -32.92 10.68
N ALA A 22 -14.60 -32.61 9.85
CA ALA A 22 -14.03 -33.56 8.90
C ALA A 22 -13.60 -34.84 9.63
N LYS A 23 -14.30 -35.96 9.37
CA LYS A 23 -14.00 -37.26 9.97
C LYS A 23 -13.27 -38.14 8.95
N GLN A 24 -11.96 -37.97 8.86
CA GLN A 24 -11.15 -38.93 8.11
C GLN A 24 -11.00 -40.22 8.90
N THR A 25 -11.65 -41.28 8.44
CA THR A 25 -11.39 -42.64 8.93
C THR A 25 -10.45 -43.30 7.94
N ALA A 26 -9.23 -43.65 8.38
CA ALA A 26 -8.26 -44.35 7.54
C ALA A 26 -8.86 -45.69 7.07
N THR A 27 -9.01 -45.86 5.76
CA THR A 27 -9.47 -47.10 5.14
C THR A 27 -8.39 -47.66 4.22
N ASN A 28 -8.35 -48.99 4.09
CA ASN A 28 -7.45 -49.70 3.17
C ASN A 28 -7.98 -49.62 1.71
N GLN A 29 -8.21 -48.41 1.20
CA GLN A 29 -8.65 -48.18 -0.17
C GLN A 29 -7.45 -48.16 -1.13
N ALA A 30 -7.63 -48.68 -2.35
CA ALA A 30 -6.64 -48.54 -3.42
C ALA A 30 -6.51 -47.06 -3.82
N ALA A 31 -5.29 -46.60 -4.13
CA ALA A 31 -5.08 -45.20 -4.51
C ALA A 31 -5.91 -44.83 -5.76
N LEU A 32 -6.85 -43.90 -5.59
CA LEU A 32 -7.67 -43.39 -6.69
C LEU A 32 -6.89 -42.37 -7.53
N GLY A 33 -7.21 -42.29 -8.83
CA GLY A 33 -6.66 -41.27 -9.72
C GLY A 33 -7.30 -39.90 -9.49
N HIS A 34 -6.55 -38.83 -9.77
CA HIS A 34 -7.07 -37.47 -9.82
C HIS A 34 -7.69 -37.17 -11.19
N LEU A 35 -8.87 -36.55 -11.22
CA LEU A 35 -9.44 -35.99 -12.44
C LEU A 35 -9.46 -34.46 -12.37
N THR A 36 -9.02 -33.83 -13.46
CA THR A 36 -9.25 -32.39 -13.68
C THR A 36 -10.74 -32.08 -13.72
N LEU A 37 -11.12 -30.83 -13.49
CA LEU A 37 -12.53 -30.41 -13.52
C LEU A 37 -13.21 -30.75 -14.85
N ASP A 38 -12.49 -30.62 -15.97
CA ASP A 38 -12.98 -30.98 -17.31
C ASP A 38 -13.22 -32.48 -17.47
N GLN A 39 -12.34 -33.31 -16.90
CA GLN A 39 -12.52 -34.76 -16.92
C GLN A 39 -13.68 -35.21 -16.04
N GLN A 40 -13.88 -34.56 -14.88
CA GLN A 40 -15.05 -34.79 -14.04
C GLN A 40 -16.33 -34.43 -14.79
N ALA A 41 -16.39 -33.23 -15.38
CA ALA A 41 -17.53 -32.77 -16.17
C ALA A 41 -17.82 -33.69 -17.36
N TYR A 42 -16.79 -34.11 -18.10
CA TYR A 42 -16.92 -35.09 -19.18
C TYR A 42 -17.45 -36.45 -18.68
N TYR A 43 -17.05 -36.88 -17.48
CA TYR A 43 -17.59 -38.11 -16.92
C TYR A 43 -19.09 -37.99 -16.64
N LEU A 44 -19.54 -36.84 -16.13
CA LEU A 44 -20.97 -36.56 -15.92
C LEU A 44 -21.76 -36.54 -17.24
N THR A 45 -21.21 -35.99 -18.33
CA THR A 45 -21.95 -35.90 -19.60
C THR A 45 -21.85 -37.12 -20.49
N ASP A 46 -20.77 -37.90 -20.40
CA ASP A 46 -20.46 -38.97 -21.35
C ASP A 46 -20.04 -40.27 -20.63
N GLY A 47 -19.10 -40.17 -19.68
CA GLY A 47 -18.48 -41.33 -19.03
C GLY A 47 -19.47 -42.23 -18.31
N TYR A 48 -20.34 -41.65 -17.48
CA TYR A 48 -21.38 -42.40 -16.77
C TYR A 48 -22.33 -43.13 -17.74
N TRP A 49 -22.80 -42.46 -18.79
CA TRP A 49 -23.76 -43.05 -19.73
C TRP A 49 -23.14 -44.18 -20.55
N HIS A 50 -21.87 -44.03 -20.90
CA HIS A 50 -21.08 -45.09 -21.51
C HIS A 50 -20.92 -46.29 -20.56
N ASP A 51 -20.49 -46.05 -19.32
CA ASP A 51 -20.16 -47.12 -18.38
C ASP A 51 -21.38 -47.87 -17.83
N ALA A 52 -22.49 -47.15 -17.58
CA ALA A 52 -23.70 -47.71 -17.00
C ALA A 52 -24.63 -48.33 -18.05
N TYR A 53 -24.66 -47.78 -19.28
CA TYR A 53 -25.67 -48.14 -20.28
C TYR A 53 -25.10 -48.45 -21.69
N GLY A 54 -23.78 -48.32 -21.89
CA GLY A 54 -23.17 -48.41 -23.22
C GLY A 54 -23.62 -47.30 -24.17
N GLY A 55 -24.18 -46.22 -23.62
CA GLY A 55 -24.76 -45.09 -24.35
C GLY A 55 -23.76 -43.96 -24.58
N SER A 56 -24.26 -42.85 -25.11
CA SER A 56 -23.54 -41.59 -25.28
C SER A 56 -24.26 -40.45 -24.55
N GLN A 57 -23.61 -39.29 -24.48
CA GLN A 57 -24.22 -38.04 -24.06
C GLN A 57 -25.58 -37.81 -24.71
N HIS A 58 -26.52 -37.28 -23.91
CA HIS A 58 -27.82 -36.85 -24.37
C HIS A 58 -28.29 -35.59 -23.62
N HIS A 59 -28.99 -34.70 -24.31
CA HIS A 59 -29.45 -33.41 -23.80
C HIS A 59 -30.73 -32.98 -24.55
N PHE A 60 -31.44 -31.97 -24.05
CA PHE A 60 -32.53 -31.36 -24.81
C PHE A 60 -31.98 -30.49 -25.96
N ASP A 61 -32.67 -30.45 -27.10
CA ASP A 61 -32.33 -29.57 -28.24
C ASP A 61 -32.67 -28.10 -27.94
N VAL A 62 -31.86 -27.49 -27.07
CA VAL A 62 -31.99 -26.12 -26.56
C VAL A 62 -30.60 -25.60 -26.19
N HIS A 63 -30.45 -24.28 -26.11
CA HIS A 63 -29.21 -23.62 -25.69
C HIS A 63 -29.50 -22.56 -24.62
N ALA A 64 -28.46 -22.01 -24.00
CA ALA A 64 -28.54 -20.91 -23.05
C ALA A 64 -29.42 -19.77 -23.60
N GLY A 65 -30.36 -19.28 -22.78
CA GLY A 65 -31.40 -18.33 -23.17
C GLY A 65 -32.66 -18.97 -23.78
N GLY A 66 -32.60 -20.23 -24.21
CA GLY A 66 -33.74 -21.01 -24.69
C GLY A 66 -34.68 -21.45 -23.56
N SER A 67 -35.84 -22.02 -23.92
CA SER A 67 -36.87 -22.40 -22.93
C SER A 67 -37.22 -23.88 -22.94
N LEU A 68 -37.45 -24.45 -21.77
CA LEU A 68 -37.98 -25.81 -21.57
C LEU A 68 -39.28 -25.72 -20.77
N THR A 69 -40.31 -26.45 -21.20
CA THR A 69 -41.55 -26.51 -20.42
C THR A 69 -41.40 -27.49 -19.25
N VAL A 70 -41.96 -27.14 -18.09
CA VAL A 70 -41.98 -27.99 -16.90
C VAL A 70 -43.40 -28.15 -16.36
N ASN A 71 -43.77 -29.35 -15.93
CA ASN A 71 -45.07 -29.61 -15.30
C ASN A 71 -44.90 -29.96 -13.83
N LEU A 72 -45.32 -29.05 -12.96
CA LEU A 72 -45.27 -29.18 -11.49
C LEU A 72 -46.65 -29.47 -10.87
N ALA A 73 -47.71 -29.62 -11.68
CA ALA A 73 -49.10 -29.65 -11.21
C ALA A 73 -49.42 -30.85 -10.30
N SER A 74 -48.66 -31.94 -10.42
CA SER A 74 -48.78 -33.16 -9.61
C SER A 74 -48.05 -33.10 -8.26
N LEU A 75 -47.27 -32.04 -8.01
CA LEU A 75 -46.56 -31.82 -6.75
C LEU A 75 -47.45 -31.08 -5.74
N SER A 76 -47.26 -31.39 -4.46
CA SER A 76 -47.78 -30.59 -3.35
C SER A 76 -47.26 -29.15 -3.40
N ALA A 77 -47.98 -28.20 -2.79
CA ALA A 77 -47.61 -26.79 -2.83
C ALA A 77 -46.18 -26.52 -2.28
N SER A 78 -45.78 -27.23 -1.23
CA SER A 78 -44.42 -27.17 -0.67
C SER A 78 -43.38 -27.76 -1.63
N ALA A 79 -43.66 -28.92 -2.24
CA ALA A 79 -42.78 -29.53 -3.23
C ALA A 79 -42.60 -28.65 -4.48
N GLN A 80 -43.64 -27.95 -4.93
CA GLN A 80 -43.51 -26.98 -6.04
C GLN A 80 -42.56 -25.83 -5.71
N VAL A 81 -42.53 -25.36 -4.45
CA VAL A 81 -41.60 -24.32 -4.01
C VAL A 81 -40.15 -24.81 -4.10
N VAL A 82 -39.88 -26.03 -3.62
CA VAL A 82 -38.53 -26.63 -3.69
C VAL A 82 -38.11 -26.92 -5.13
N ALA A 83 -39.03 -27.43 -5.96
CA ALA A 83 -38.78 -27.68 -7.38
C ALA A 83 -38.43 -26.38 -8.13
N ARG A 84 -39.17 -25.29 -7.89
CA ARG A 84 -38.86 -23.96 -8.48
C ARG A 84 -37.49 -23.44 -8.04
N TYR A 85 -37.15 -23.60 -6.76
CA TYR A 85 -35.81 -23.26 -6.27
C TYR A 85 -34.72 -24.02 -7.05
N ALA A 86 -34.84 -25.34 -7.18
CA ALA A 86 -33.86 -26.16 -7.88
C ALA A 86 -33.81 -25.88 -9.40
N LEU A 87 -34.95 -25.63 -10.05
CA LEU A 87 -34.98 -25.19 -11.45
C LEU A 87 -34.27 -23.83 -11.62
N GLN A 88 -34.44 -22.92 -10.66
CA GLN A 88 -33.78 -21.62 -10.69
C GLN A 88 -32.26 -21.73 -10.50
N THR A 89 -31.77 -22.64 -9.66
CA THR A 89 -30.31 -22.85 -9.52
C THR A 89 -29.69 -23.38 -10.83
N TRP A 90 -30.38 -24.27 -11.55
CA TRP A 90 -29.98 -24.69 -12.89
C TRP A 90 -30.10 -23.57 -13.93
N THR A 91 -31.14 -22.74 -13.85
CA THR A 91 -31.31 -21.55 -14.72
C THR A 91 -30.10 -20.63 -14.60
N ASN A 92 -29.61 -20.41 -13.38
CA ASN A 92 -28.50 -19.50 -13.14
C ASN A 92 -27.21 -19.88 -13.85
N VAL A 93 -26.95 -21.18 -14.03
CA VAL A 93 -25.65 -21.67 -14.53
C VAL A 93 -25.72 -22.15 -15.98
N SER A 94 -26.91 -22.54 -16.45
CA SER A 94 -27.14 -22.99 -17.84
C SER A 94 -27.81 -21.94 -18.73
N GLY A 95 -28.48 -20.94 -18.14
CA GLY A 95 -29.26 -19.93 -18.86
C GLY A 95 -30.58 -20.47 -19.42
N LEU A 96 -30.95 -21.72 -19.13
CA LEU A 96 -32.22 -22.31 -19.58
C LEU A 96 -33.39 -21.68 -18.84
N ASN A 97 -34.41 -21.27 -19.58
CA ASN A 97 -35.64 -20.70 -19.03
C ASN A 97 -36.69 -21.80 -18.83
N PHE A 98 -36.96 -22.18 -17.59
CA PHE A 98 -38.01 -23.16 -17.29
C PHE A 98 -39.40 -22.51 -17.21
N VAL A 99 -40.32 -22.96 -18.08
CA VAL A 99 -41.66 -22.39 -18.24
C VAL A 99 -42.71 -23.37 -17.74
N GLU A 100 -43.41 -23.02 -16.65
CA GLU A 100 -44.44 -23.89 -16.08
C GLU A 100 -45.66 -24.07 -17.00
N THR A 101 -46.13 -25.31 -17.09
CA THR A 101 -47.37 -25.70 -17.79
C THR A 101 -48.11 -26.78 -17.01
N THR A 102 -49.41 -26.94 -17.26
CA THR A 102 -50.23 -28.02 -16.70
C THR A 102 -50.42 -29.19 -17.66
N ALA A 103 -49.98 -29.05 -18.92
CA ALA A 103 -49.98 -30.11 -19.93
C ALA A 103 -48.72 -30.99 -19.83
N ALA A 104 -48.62 -32.04 -20.65
CA ALA A 104 -47.37 -32.77 -20.81
C ALA A 104 -46.25 -31.80 -21.24
N ALA A 105 -45.14 -31.83 -20.52
CA ALA A 105 -44.04 -30.89 -20.64
C ALA A 105 -42.74 -31.58 -21.06
N ALA A 106 -41.68 -30.82 -21.34
CA ALA A 106 -40.34 -31.36 -21.55
C ALA A 106 -39.83 -32.06 -20.28
N ILE A 107 -40.13 -31.53 -19.08
CA ILE A 107 -39.84 -32.19 -17.80
C ILE A 107 -41.12 -32.29 -16.96
N ASN A 108 -41.51 -33.51 -16.60
CA ASN A 108 -42.73 -33.79 -15.84
C ASN A 108 -42.39 -34.26 -14.41
N PHE A 109 -42.92 -33.59 -13.39
CA PHE A 109 -42.61 -33.88 -11.99
C PHE A 109 -43.71 -34.70 -11.29
N SER A 110 -43.31 -35.60 -10.38
CA SER A 110 -44.21 -36.42 -9.58
C SER A 110 -43.68 -36.62 -8.16
N GLU A 111 -44.59 -36.79 -7.21
CA GLU A 111 -44.27 -37.21 -5.83
C GLU A 111 -45.04 -38.48 -5.39
N GLN A 112 -45.70 -39.14 -6.36
CA GLN A 112 -46.66 -40.21 -6.11
C GLN A 112 -46.03 -41.62 -6.10
N LYS A 113 -44.77 -41.75 -6.51
CA LYS A 113 -44.04 -43.02 -6.54
C LYS A 113 -42.94 -43.02 -5.49
N SER A 114 -42.62 -44.20 -4.98
CA SER A 114 -41.56 -44.39 -3.98
C SER A 114 -40.18 -44.03 -4.54
N GLY A 115 -39.33 -43.45 -3.68
CA GLY A 115 -37.95 -43.09 -3.99
C GLY A 115 -37.79 -41.76 -4.73
N ALA A 116 -36.54 -41.42 -5.00
CA ALA A 116 -36.12 -40.34 -5.87
C ALA A 116 -35.43 -40.93 -7.10
N TYR A 117 -35.82 -40.48 -8.29
CA TYR A 117 -35.18 -40.85 -9.54
C TYR A 117 -35.66 -39.95 -10.70
N SER A 118 -34.86 -39.94 -11.75
CA SER A 118 -35.17 -39.31 -13.02
C SER A 118 -35.02 -40.31 -14.17
N ASN A 119 -35.85 -40.17 -15.20
CA ASN A 119 -35.74 -40.94 -16.43
C ASN A 119 -35.99 -40.04 -17.64
N SER A 120 -35.26 -40.29 -18.72
CA SER A 120 -35.36 -39.51 -19.95
C SER A 120 -35.66 -40.44 -21.12
N ASN A 121 -36.59 -40.03 -21.98
CA ASN A 121 -36.78 -40.61 -23.30
C ASN A 121 -35.93 -39.82 -24.29
N TYR A 122 -35.12 -40.50 -25.09
CA TYR A 122 -34.24 -39.84 -26.07
C TYR A 122 -34.05 -40.69 -27.32
N ALA A 123 -33.73 -40.02 -28.43
CA ALA A 123 -33.35 -40.64 -29.69
C ALA A 123 -32.01 -40.06 -30.15
N GLY A 124 -30.99 -40.91 -30.27
CA GLY A 124 -29.61 -40.44 -30.44
C GLY A 124 -29.18 -39.67 -29.18
N SER A 125 -28.71 -38.43 -29.35
CA SER A 125 -28.33 -37.53 -28.25
C SER A 125 -29.44 -36.57 -27.82
N ILE A 126 -30.64 -36.63 -28.41
CA ILE A 126 -31.68 -35.64 -28.14
C ILE A 126 -32.77 -36.22 -27.25
N ILE A 127 -32.96 -35.60 -26.09
CA ILE A 127 -34.04 -35.89 -25.14
C ILE A 127 -35.36 -35.33 -25.70
N SER A 128 -36.39 -36.18 -25.76
CA SER A 128 -37.75 -35.77 -26.10
C SER A 128 -38.52 -35.28 -24.87
N ASP A 129 -38.38 -35.99 -23.76
CA ASP A 129 -39.02 -35.68 -22.49
C ASP A 129 -38.31 -36.40 -21.35
N SER A 130 -38.37 -35.79 -20.16
CA SER A 130 -37.85 -36.35 -18.92
C SER A 130 -38.95 -36.40 -17.86
N SER A 131 -38.85 -37.35 -16.94
CA SER A 131 -39.70 -37.47 -15.75
C SER A 131 -38.85 -37.45 -14.49
N VAL A 132 -39.19 -36.57 -13.55
CA VAL A 132 -38.55 -36.48 -12.24
C VAL A 132 -39.55 -36.92 -11.18
N ASN A 133 -39.20 -37.91 -10.36
CA ASN A 133 -40.01 -38.34 -9.23
C ASN A 133 -39.23 -38.21 -7.93
N ILE A 134 -39.82 -37.54 -6.94
CA ILE A 134 -39.30 -37.52 -5.56
C ILE A 134 -40.48 -37.73 -4.62
N ALA A 135 -40.51 -38.87 -3.93
CA ALA A 135 -41.63 -39.26 -3.09
C ALA A 135 -41.98 -38.20 -2.03
N SER A 136 -43.28 -38.01 -1.78
CA SER A 136 -43.77 -36.96 -0.86
C SER A 136 -43.26 -37.09 0.58
N ASP A 137 -42.93 -38.30 1.04
CA ASP A 137 -42.40 -38.54 2.39
C ASP A 137 -40.92 -38.14 2.56
N TRP A 138 -40.21 -37.79 1.48
CA TRP A 138 -38.83 -37.34 1.55
C TRP A 138 -38.67 -35.95 2.17
N VAL A 139 -39.75 -35.19 2.32
CA VAL A 139 -39.75 -33.90 3.03
C VAL A 139 -39.14 -34.01 4.45
N LYS A 140 -39.22 -35.19 5.07
CA LYS A 140 -38.61 -35.50 6.39
C LYS A 140 -37.08 -35.38 6.41
N TYR A 141 -36.42 -35.36 5.25
CA TYR A 141 -34.97 -35.26 5.13
C TYR A 141 -34.46 -33.81 5.06
N GLY A 142 -35.33 -32.81 5.21
CA GLY A 142 -34.94 -31.40 5.31
C GLY A 142 -34.13 -30.93 4.10
N LEU A 143 -32.95 -30.35 4.32
CA LEU A 143 -32.06 -29.86 3.27
C LEU A 143 -31.65 -30.92 2.22
N TYR A 144 -31.56 -32.19 2.60
CA TYR A 144 -31.28 -33.25 1.64
C TYR A 144 -32.40 -33.44 0.61
N TYR A 145 -33.66 -33.13 0.98
CA TYR A 145 -34.79 -33.11 0.06
C TYR A 145 -34.59 -32.06 -1.04
N GLN A 146 -34.13 -30.86 -0.68
CA GLN A 146 -33.80 -29.81 -1.64
C GLN A 146 -32.65 -30.21 -2.56
N GLN A 147 -31.56 -30.74 -1.98
CA GLN A 147 -30.41 -31.24 -2.73
C GLN A 147 -30.83 -32.33 -3.74
N THR A 148 -31.77 -33.20 -3.36
CA THR A 148 -32.30 -34.26 -4.23
C THR A 148 -33.03 -33.67 -5.44
N TYR A 149 -33.80 -32.57 -5.29
CA TYR A 149 -34.39 -31.90 -6.46
C TYR A 149 -33.32 -31.37 -7.43
N ILE A 150 -32.24 -30.79 -6.91
CA ILE A 150 -31.13 -30.30 -7.77
C ILE A 150 -30.52 -31.48 -8.52
N HIS A 151 -30.24 -32.59 -7.83
CA HIS A 151 -29.68 -33.83 -8.39
C HIS A 151 -30.57 -34.44 -9.49
N GLU A 152 -31.86 -34.69 -9.21
CA GLU A 152 -32.75 -35.35 -10.16
C GLU A 152 -33.05 -34.48 -11.39
N ILE A 153 -33.04 -33.17 -11.24
CA ILE A 153 -33.13 -32.24 -12.37
C ILE A 153 -31.85 -32.30 -13.21
N GLY A 154 -30.67 -32.44 -12.59
CA GLY A 154 -29.41 -32.70 -13.31
C GLY A 154 -29.51 -33.91 -14.23
N HIS A 155 -30.04 -35.03 -13.73
CA HIS A 155 -30.34 -36.20 -14.55
C HIS A 155 -31.36 -35.92 -15.66
N ALA A 156 -32.44 -35.21 -15.36
CA ALA A 156 -33.44 -34.85 -16.36
C ALA A 156 -32.86 -34.02 -17.50
N LEU A 157 -31.82 -33.23 -17.22
CA LEU A 157 -31.06 -32.42 -18.17
C LEU A 157 -29.90 -33.18 -18.85
N GLY A 158 -29.66 -34.45 -18.51
CA GLY A 158 -28.66 -35.30 -19.18
C GLY A 158 -27.36 -35.53 -18.43
N LEU A 159 -27.22 -35.08 -17.18
CA LEU A 159 -26.05 -35.40 -16.36
C LEU A 159 -26.17 -36.80 -15.77
N GLY A 160 -25.07 -37.55 -15.75
CA GLY A 160 -24.92 -38.82 -15.06
C GLY A 160 -24.44 -38.66 -13.63
N HIS A 161 -24.24 -39.78 -12.92
CA HIS A 161 -23.57 -39.76 -11.62
C HIS A 161 -22.06 -39.54 -11.79
N ALA A 162 -21.40 -39.07 -10.73
CA ALA A 162 -19.95 -38.91 -10.66
C ALA A 162 -19.17 -40.24 -10.66
N GLY A 163 -19.85 -41.39 -10.60
CA GLY A 163 -19.24 -42.71 -10.79
C GLY A 163 -20.26 -43.73 -11.25
N ASN A 164 -19.79 -44.90 -11.68
CA ASN A 164 -20.66 -46.00 -12.11
C ASN A 164 -21.29 -46.73 -10.91
N TYR A 165 -22.20 -46.04 -10.23
CA TYR A 165 -23.02 -46.57 -9.15
C TYR A 165 -24.47 -46.12 -9.32
N ASN A 166 -25.41 -46.86 -8.72
CA ASN A 166 -26.82 -46.53 -8.74
C ASN A 166 -27.53 -47.14 -7.52
N GLY A 167 -28.35 -46.36 -6.82
CA GLY A 167 -29.16 -46.78 -5.68
C GLY A 167 -28.43 -46.84 -4.32
N SER A 168 -27.20 -47.37 -4.26
CA SER A 168 -26.37 -47.34 -3.04
C SER A 168 -24.89 -47.44 -3.39
N ALA A 169 -24.07 -46.66 -2.70
CA ALA A 169 -22.62 -46.65 -2.84
C ALA A 169 -21.94 -46.30 -1.52
N THR A 170 -20.67 -46.65 -1.38
CA THR A 170 -19.80 -46.16 -0.30
C THR A 170 -18.48 -45.68 -0.91
N PHE A 171 -17.96 -44.55 -0.45
CA PHE A 171 -16.77 -43.93 -1.06
C PHE A 171 -15.60 -44.93 -1.18
N PRO A 172 -15.23 -45.70 -0.13
CA PRO A 172 -14.08 -46.60 -0.22
C PRO A 172 -14.20 -47.74 -1.24
N ASN A 173 -15.42 -48.13 -1.63
CA ASN A 173 -15.65 -49.29 -2.49
C ASN A 173 -16.11 -48.92 -3.91
N ASN A 174 -16.64 -47.71 -4.10
CA ASN A 174 -17.35 -47.35 -5.32
C ASN A 174 -16.82 -46.09 -6.01
N ALA A 175 -16.12 -45.19 -5.30
CA ALA A 175 -15.53 -44.02 -5.93
C ALA A 175 -14.44 -44.43 -6.93
N PHE A 176 -14.44 -43.80 -8.11
CA PHE A 176 -13.50 -44.07 -9.20
C PHE A 176 -12.34 -43.06 -9.25
N TYR A 177 -12.56 -41.83 -8.78
CA TYR A 177 -11.55 -40.77 -8.70
C TYR A 177 -11.64 -39.99 -7.38
N GLN A 178 -10.59 -39.25 -7.04
CA GLN A 178 -10.43 -38.62 -5.73
C GLN A 178 -11.45 -37.51 -5.46
N GLU A 179 -11.87 -36.78 -6.49
CA GLU A 179 -12.76 -35.63 -6.37
C GLU A 179 -14.26 -36.00 -6.31
N ASP A 180 -14.62 -37.30 -6.36
CA ASP A 180 -16.00 -37.79 -6.35
C ASP A 180 -16.69 -37.53 -5.00
N SER A 181 -17.28 -36.34 -4.84
CA SER A 181 -18.07 -35.95 -3.66
C SER A 181 -18.91 -34.72 -3.95
N TRP A 182 -19.84 -34.43 -3.05
CA TRP A 182 -20.64 -33.20 -3.03
C TRP A 182 -19.81 -31.90 -2.96
N LYS A 183 -18.50 -31.98 -2.70
CA LYS A 183 -17.59 -30.83 -2.86
C LYS A 183 -17.52 -30.35 -4.31
N TYR A 184 -17.53 -31.28 -5.27
CA TYR A 184 -17.32 -30.98 -6.69
C TYR A 184 -18.56 -31.21 -7.55
N SER A 185 -19.45 -32.14 -7.17
CA SER A 185 -20.67 -32.45 -7.92
C SER A 185 -21.82 -32.86 -7.01
N VAL A 186 -22.99 -32.25 -7.20
CA VAL A 186 -24.25 -32.70 -6.59
C VAL A 186 -24.69 -34.07 -7.10
N MET A 187 -24.13 -34.53 -8.23
CA MET A 187 -24.39 -35.84 -8.83
C MET A 187 -23.63 -36.98 -8.15
N SER A 188 -22.73 -36.68 -7.22
CA SER A 188 -22.06 -37.69 -6.40
C SER A 188 -22.98 -38.27 -5.32
N TYR A 189 -22.74 -39.52 -4.94
CA TYR A 189 -23.40 -40.16 -3.78
C TYR A 189 -22.69 -39.89 -2.46
N PHE A 190 -21.51 -39.27 -2.48
CA PHE A 190 -20.65 -39.14 -1.31
C PHE A 190 -20.64 -37.70 -0.79
N SER A 191 -20.86 -37.52 0.51
CA SER A 191 -20.64 -36.23 1.16
C SER A 191 -19.15 -35.87 1.21
N GLN A 192 -18.86 -34.62 1.55
CA GLN A 192 -17.51 -34.08 1.62
C GLN A 192 -16.62 -34.85 2.62
N ASP A 193 -17.20 -35.28 3.74
CA ASP A 193 -16.50 -35.97 4.83
C ASP A 193 -16.46 -37.50 4.67
N GLU A 194 -17.23 -38.09 3.74
CA GLU A 194 -17.05 -39.48 3.30
C GLU A 194 -15.82 -39.64 2.39
N ASN A 195 -15.42 -38.56 1.71
CA ASN A 195 -14.26 -38.54 0.82
C ASN A 195 -12.96 -38.42 1.62
N THR A 196 -12.19 -39.52 1.65
CA THR A 196 -10.92 -39.61 2.38
C THR A 196 -9.78 -38.77 1.80
N TYR A 197 -9.93 -38.26 0.57
CA TYR A 197 -8.97 -37.35 -0.08
C TYR A 197 -9.29 -35.87 0.16
N SER A 198 -10.40 -35.57 0.85
CA SER A 198 -10.83 -34.22 1.16
C SER A 198 -10.70 -33.92 2.66
N SER A 199 -10.38 -32.67 2.98
CA SER A 199 -10.47 -32.11 4.34
C SER A 199 -11.74 -31.25 4.53
N ALA A 200 -12.60 -31.17 3.51
CA ALA A 200 -13.81 -30.36 3.56
C ALA A 200 -14.80 -30.89 4.61
N SER A 201 -15.51 -29.98 5.26
CA SER A 201 -16.54 -30.33 6.25
C SER A 201 -17.81 -30.78 5.55
N PHE A 202 -18.59 -31.64 6.21
CA PHE A 202 -19.92 -31.99 5.75
C PHE A 202 -20.79 -30.74 5.58
N GLY A 203 -21.52 -30.66 4.47
CA GLY A 203 -22.60 -29.69 4.29
C GLY A 203 -23.51 -30.06 3.12
N TYR A 204 -24.79 -29.77 3.27
CA TYR A 204 -25.77 -29.97 2.20
C TYR A 204 -25.57 -28.97 1.07
N VAL A 205 -25.79 -29.44 -0.15
CA VAL A 205 -25.53 -28.69 -1.38
C VAL A 205 -26.72 -27.80 -1.73
N ALA A 206 -26.48 -26.50 -1.87
CA ALA A 206 -27.50 -25.49 -2.17
C ALA A 206 -27.60 -25.14 -3.66
N THR A 207 -26.58 -25.40 -4.46
CA THR A 207 -26.49 -25.06 -5.90
C THR A 207 -25.81 -26.20 -6.68
N PRO A 208 -25.90 -26.25 -8.02
CA PRO A 208 -24.93 -27.00 -8.82
C PRO A 208 -23.50 -26.64 -8.41
N MET A 209 -22.62 -27.65 -8.36
CA MET A 209 -21.22 -27.51 -7.96
C MET A 209 -20.31 -27.39 -9.17
N LEU A 210 -19.01 -27.14 -8.98
CA LEU A 210 -18.05 -26.85 -10.06
C LEU A 210 -18.15 -27.81 -11.27
N ALA A 211 -18.14 -29.12 -11.04
CA ALA A 211 -18.18 -30.10 -12.13
C ALA A 211 -19.55 -30.12 -12.82
N ASP A 212 -20.62 -29.91 -12.07
CA ASP A 212 -21.99 -29.81 -12.60
C ASP A 212 -22.14 -28.59 -13.51
N ILE A 213 -21.53 -27.46 -13.13
CA ILE A 213 -21.59 -26.21 -13.89
C ILE A 213 -20.81 -26.37 -15.21
N VAL A 214 -19.58 -26.90 -15.17
CA VAL A 214 -18.82 -27.14 -16.40
C VAL A 214 -19.54 -28.15 -17.30
N ALA A 215 -20.14 -29.20 -16.72
CA ALA A 215 -20.90 -30.20 -17.47
C ALA A 215 -22.16 -29.63 -18.11
N ILE A 216 -22.98 -28.87 -17.37
CA ILE A 216 -24.23 -28.34 -17.92
C ILE A 216 -23.96 -27.26 -18.97
N GLN A 217 -22.90 -26.48 -18.80
CA GLN A 217 -22.49 -25.47 -19.79
C GLN A 217 -21.91 -26.09 -21.05
N SER A 218 -21.32 -27.29 -20.98
CA SER A 218 -20.88 -28.02 -22.18
C SER A 218 -22.06 -28.55 -23.00
N LEU A 219 -23.18 -28.89 -22.35
CA LEU A 219 -24.42 -29.34 -23.02
C LEU A 219 -25.23 -28.18 -23.61
N TYR A 220 -25.38 -27.09 -22.86
CA TYR A 220 -26.35 -26.04 -23.18
C TYR A 220 -25.74 -24.67 -23.49
N GLY A 221 -24.46 -24.47 -23.18
CA GLY A 221 -23.78 -23.17 -23.27
C GLY A 221 -23.71 -22.43 -21.94
N THR A 222 -22.91 -21.38 -21.91
CA THR A 222 -22.65 -20.56 -20.71
C THR A 222 -23.77 -19.55 -20.46
N ALA A 223 -24.26 -19.48 -19.23
CA ALA A 223 -25.29 -18.53 -18.85
C ALA A 223 -24.75 -17.09 -18.73
N VAL A 224 -25.57 -16.09 -19.00
CA VAL A 224 -25.26 -14.70 -18.65
C VAL A 224 -26.21 -14.27 -17.56
N THR A 225 -25.73 -14.21 -16.32
CA THR A 225 -26.54 -13.86 -15.15
C THR A 225 -25.79 -12.90 -14.26
N ARG A 226 -26.51 -12.07 -13.51
CA ARG A 226 -25.93 -11.22 -12.46
C ARG A 226 -24.93 -10.15 -12.94
N THR A 227 -25.11 -9.62 -14.16
CA THR A 227 -24.17 -8.68 -14.83
C THR A 227 -23.96 -7.30 -14.19
N GLY A 228 -24.31 -7.08 -12.93
CA GLY A 228 -24.09 -5.81 -12.23
C GLY A 228 -23.76 -6.08 -10.78
N ASP A 229 -23.16 -5.10 -10.12
CA ASP A 229 -22.52 -5.22 -8.81
C ASP A 229 -23.37 -5.98 -7.78
N ASN A 230 -22.91 -7.16 -7.39
CA ASN A 230 -23.61 -8.06 -6.48
C ASN A 230 -22.84 -8.29 -5.18
N THR A 231 -23.60 -8.47 -4.10
CA THR A 231 -23.03 -8.78 -2.78
C THR A 231 -23.52 -10.14 -2.32
N TYR A 232 -22.57 -11.05 -2.17
CA TYR A 232 -22.78 -12.41 -1.70
C TYR A 232 -22.70 -12.45 -0.17
N SER A 233 -23.84 -12.73 0.48
CA SER A 233 -24.00 -12.71 1.95
C SER A 233 -24.30 -14.09 2.49
N PHE A 234 -23.79 -14.42 3.68
CA PHE A 234 -23.85 -15.78 4.25
C PHE A 234 -24.51 -15.83 5.64
N ASN A 235 -25.27 -14.79 6.02
CA ASN A 235 -25.90 -14.65 7.33
C ASN A 235 -27.44 -14.63 7.29
N LYS A 236 -28.03 -15.12 6.20
CA LYS A 236 -29.48 -15.05 6.01
C LYS A 236 -30.18 -16.32 6.50
N THR A 237 -31.40 -16.14 7.01
CA THR A 237 -32.34 -17.22 7.36
C THR A 237 -33.22 -17.64 6.16
N SER A 238 -33.03 -17.00 5.01
CA SER A 238 -33.68 -17.35 3.75
C SER A 238 -32.72 -17.16 2.58
N ILE A 239 -32.53 -18.19 1.76
CA ILE A 239 -31.76 -18.15 0.52
C ILE A 239 -32.62 -17.45 -0.54
N ASN A 240 -32.11 -16.38 -1.11
CA ASN A 240 -32.48 -15.99 -2.46
C ASN A 240 -31.62 -16.86 -3.40
N THR A 241 -32.13 -17.26 -4.56
CA THR A 241 -31.45 -18.23 -5.44
C THR A 241 -30.18 -17.66 -6.11
N GLY A 242 -29.49 -16.67 -5.54
CA GLY A 242 -28.35 -16.08 -6.24
C GLY A 242 -27.24 -15.48 -5.39
N THR A 243 -27.55 -14.72 -4.35
CA THR A 243 -26.55 -13.95 -3.61
C THR A 243 -26.64 -14.14 -2.09
N ASP A 244 -27.72 -14.72 -1.58
CA ASP A 244 -27.88 -14.97 -0.15
C ASP A 244 -27.73 -16.46 0.15
N PHE A 245 -26.80 -16.83 1.02
CA PHE A 245 -26.57 -18.19 1.46
C PHE A 245 -26.84 -18.34 2.97
N VAL A 246 -27.24 -19.55 3.36
CA VAL A 246 -27.40 -19.92 4.77
C VAL A 246 -26.06 -20.43 5.31
N PRO A 247 -25.65 -20.03 6.53
CA PRO A 247 -24.43 -20.53 7.15
C PRO A 247 -24.33 -22.06 7.11
N GLY A 248 -23.16 -22.54 6.69
CA GLY A 248 -22.79 -23.95 6.72
C GLY A 248 -23.33 -24.83 5.59
N LEU A 249 -24.00 -24.25 4.60
CA LEU A 249 -24.26 -24.92 3.33
C LEU A 249 -23.03 -24.94 2.43
N VAL A 250 -23.09 -25.84 1.45
CA VAL A 250 -22.10 -25.97 0.38
C VAL A 250 -22.69 -25.42 -0.91
N ALA A 251 -21.96 -24.53 -1.59
CA ALA A 251 -22.46 -23.87 -2.79
C ALA A 251 -21.33 -23.43 -3.70
N THR A 252 -21.69 -23.10 -4.94
CA THR A 252 -20.80 -22.46 -5.91
C THR A 252 -21.42 -21.15 -6.37
N ILE A 253 -20.64 -20.07 -6.28
CA ILE A 253 -20.99 -18.76 -6.81
C ILE A 253 -20.80 -18.77 -8.32
N TYR A 254 -21.83 -18.31 -9.04
CA TYR A 254 -21.76 -18.09 -10.49
C TYR A 254 -22.24 -16.68 -10.81
N ASP A 255 -21.32 -15.88 -11.34
CA ASP A 255 -21.54 -14.52 -11.83
C ASP A 255 -20.97 -14.37 -13.24
N SER A 256 -21.54 -13.45 -14.03
CA SER A 256 -21.13 -13.13 -15.39
C SER A 256 -20.66 -11.67 -15.57
N GLY A 257 -20.60 -10.87 -14.49
CA GLY A 257 -19.86 -9.61 -14.47
C GLY A 257 -20.49 -8.55 -13.57
N GLY A 258 -19.77 -7.45 -13.37
CA GLY A 258 -20.09 -6.47 -12.35
C GLY A 258 -18.84 -6.23 -11.51
N ASN A 259 -18.97 -5.45 -10.45
CA ASN A 259 -17.97 -5.38 -9.39
C ASN A 259 -18.56 -6.02 -8.12
N ASP A 260 -18.20 -7.28 -7.89
CA ASP A 260 -18.88 -8.18 -6.96
C ASP A 260 -18.13 -8.33 -5.65
N THR A 261 -18.87 -8.60 -4.57
CA THR A 261 -18.33 -8.65 -3.21
C THR A 261 -18.78 -9.90 -2.47
N ILE A 262 -17.85 -10.69 -1.93
CA ILE A 262 -18.14 -11.64 -0.86
C ILE A 262 -18.12 -10.88 0.48
N ASN A 263 -19.28 -10.77 1.14
CA ASN A 263 -19.41 -10.08 2.42
C ASN A 263 -19.76 -11.07 3.54
N VAL A 264 -18.77 -11.34 4.39
CA VAL A 264 -18.86 -12.22 5.56
C VAL A 264 -18.48 -11.50 6.85
N SER A 265 -18.63 -10.16 6.85
CA SER A 265 -18.22 -9.26 7.93
C SER A 265 -18.90 -9.49 9.28
N THR A 266 -20.03 -10.18 9.30
CA THR A 266 -20.76 -10.43 10.56
C THR A 266 -20.23 -11.63 11.34
N TYR A 267 -19.30 -12.40 10.78
CA TYR A 267 -18.74 -13.58 11.45
C TYR A 267 -17.49 -13.20 12.25
N VAL A 268 -17.37 -13.68 13.48
CA VAL A 268 -16.29 -13.30 14.41
C VAL A 268 -15.18 -14.35 14.53
N GLY A 269 -15.37 -15.52 13.91
CA GLY A 269 -14.34 -16.56 13.85
C GLY A 269 -13.49 -16.40 12.59
N ALA A 270 -12.32 -17.05 12.59
CA ALA A 270 -11.43 -17.08 11.42
C ALA A 270 -12.12 -17.64 10.16
N GLN A 271 -11.84 -17.00 9.02
CA GLN A 271 -12.34 -17.37 7.70
C GLN A 271 -11.21 -17.39 6.67
N THR A 272 -11.41 -18.15 5.60
CA THR A 272 -10.56 -18.08 4.41
C THR A 272 -11.43 -17.74 3.21
N VAL A 273 -11.20 -16.58 2.60
CA VAL A 273 -11.84 -16.15 1.36
C VAL A 273 -10.82 -16.23 0.23
N ASP A 274 -11.13 -16.98 -0.82
CA ASP A 274 -10.29 -17.12 -2.01
C ASP A 274 -11.11 -16.72 -3.24
N LEU A 275 -10.74 -15.59 -3.84
CA LEU A 275 -11.46 -14.96 -4.96
C LEU A 275 -11.07 -15.54 -6.33
N ARG A 276 -10.16 -16.50 -6.38
CA ARG A 276 -9.72 -17.11 -7.64
C ARG A 276 -10.81 -18.02 -8.20
N SER A 277 -10.95 -18.02 -9.52
CA SER A 277 -11.87 -18.93 -10.20
C SER A 277 -11.52 -20.39 -9.89
N GLU A 278 -12.54 -21.22 -9.67
CA GLU A 278 -12.45 -22.64 -9.27
C GLU A 278 -11.85 -22.89 -7.87
N ALA A 279 -11.52 -21.85 -7.10
CA ALA A 279 -11.05 -21.99 -5.73
C ALA A 279 -12.19 -22.22 -4.73
N PHE A 280 -11.83 -22.70 -3.54
CA PHE A 280 -12.75 -22.94 -2.43
C PHE A 280 -12.40 -22.07 -1.23
N SER A 281 -13.40 -21.35 -0.73
CA SER A 281 -13.38 -20.61 0.52
C SER A 281 -13.89 -21.45 1.69
N SER A 282 -13.47 -21.10 2.91
CA SER A 282 -13.90 -21.70 4.18
C SER A 282 -14.60 -20.63 5.02
N LEU A 283 -15.94 -20.61 4.97
CA LEU A 283 -16.76 -19.53 5.51
C LEU A 283 -17.69 -20.04 6.62
N TYR A 284 -17.95 -19.20 7.63
CA TYR A 284 -18.86 -19.50 8.75
C TYR A 284 -18.58 -20.86 9.44
N GLY A 285 -17.30 -21.21 9.60
CA GLY A 285 -16.87 -22.46 10.25
C GLY A 285 -16.90 -23.71 9.37
N GLY A 286 -17.39 -23.61 8.13
CA GLY A 286 -17.23 -24.67 7.12
C GLY A 286 -15.83 -24.68 6.52
N LEU A 287 -15.32 -25.86 6.16
CA LEU A 287 -14.06 -26.05 5.46
C LEU A 287 -14.32 -26.31 3.97
N SER A 288 -13.76 -25.49 3.09
CA SER A 288 -13.91 -25.58 1.63
C SER A 288 -15.37 -25.72 1.17
N ASN A 289 -16.28 -24.96 1.76
CA ASN A 289 -17.72 -25.08 1.53
C ASN A 289 -18.23 -24.19 0.40
N ILE A 290 -17.56 -23.09 0.08
CA ILE A 290 -18.01 -22.15 -0.97
C ILE A 290 -17.01 -22.11 -2.10
N ALA A 291 -17.42 -22.42 -3.31
CA ALA A 291 -16.58 -22.34 -4.50
C ALA A 291 -16.95 -21.13 -5.38
N ILE A 292 -16.02 -20.71 -6.25
CA ILE A 292 -16.28 -19.76 -7.34
C ILE A 292 -16.22 -20.52 -8.66
N ALA A 293 -17.26 -20.42 -9.48
CA ALA A 293 -17.34 -21.12 -10.76
C ALA A 293 -16.27 -20.67 -11.76
N ARG A 294 -16.00 -21.53 -12.75
CA ARG A 294 -15.17 -21.19 -13.89
C ARG A 294 -15.70 -19.95 -14.61
N GLY A 295 -14.83 -18.99 -14.85
CA GLY A 295 -15.16 -17.77 -15.61
C GLY A 295 -15.93 -16.72 -14.82
N THR A 296 -16.23 -16.98 -13.53
CA THR A 296 -16.70 -15.97 -12.59
C THR A 296 -15.50 -15.23 -11.99
N VAL A 297 -15.59 -13.91 -12.00
CA VAL A 297 -14.66 -13.00 -11.32
C VAL A 297 -15.42 -12.37 -10.16
N ILE A 298 -14.79 -12.33 -8.99
CA ILE A 298 -15.28 -11.59 -7.82
C ILE A 298 -14.15 -10.65 -7.40
N GLU A 299 -14.41 -9.36 -7.35
CA GLU A 299 -13.37 -8.35 -7.17
C GLU A 299 -13.12 -8.05 -5.68
N ASN A 300 -14.11 -8.25 -4.81
CA ASN A 300 -14.04 -7.71 -3.46
C ASN A 300 -14.36 -8.76 -2.38
N ALA A 301 -13.70 -8.64 -1.23
CA ALA A 301 -13.96 -9.45 -0.04
C ALA A 301 -13.98 -8.59 1.21
N ILE A 302 -14.95 -8.84 2.09
CA ILE A 302 -15.05 -8.19 3.41
C ILE A 302 -15.25 -9.27 4.47
N THR A 303 -14.31 -9.41 5.40
CA THR A 303 -14.38 -10.35 6.53
C THR A 303 -14.57 -9.62 7.87
N GLY A 304 -14.45 -10.33 9.00
CA GLY A 304 -15.05 -9.93 10.26
C GLY A 304 -14.04 -9.56 11.35
N ALA A 305 -14.18 -10.16 12.53
CA ALA A 305 -13.26 -9.89 13.66
C ALA A 305 -12.32 -11.07 13.96
N GLY A 306 -12.28 -12.07 13.06
CA GLY A 306 -11.47 -13.28 13.22
C GLY A 306 -10.07 -13.08 12.64
N ALA A 307 -9.13 -13.98 12.93
CA ALA A 307 -7.86 -14.02 12.21
C ALA A 307 -8.10 -14.64 10.82
N ASP A 308 -8.40 -13.78 9.86
CA ASP A 308 -8.91 -14.11 8.54
C ASP A 308 -7.77 -14.21 7.51
N THR A 309 -8.04 -14.91 6.40
CA THR A 309 -7.14 -14.99 5.24
C THR A 309 -7.92 -14.64 3.99
N LEU A 310 -7.51 -13.60 3.27
CA LEU A 310 -8.13 -13.13 2.05
C LEU A 310 -7.11 -13.26 0.90
N ILE A 311 -7.50 -13.96 -0.15
CA ILE A 311 -6.69 -14.16 -1.36
C ILE A 311 -7.50 -13.59 -2.53
N GLY A 312 -6.96 -12.56 -3.16
CA GLY A 312 -7.51 -11.96 -4.37
C GLY A 312 -7.22 -12.79 -5.63
N ASN A 313 -7.36 -12.18 -6.79
CA ASN A 313 -7.23 -12.82 -8.08
C ASN A 313 -6.37 -11.98 -9.04
N ALA A 314 -6.71 -11.97 -10.33
CA ALA A 314 -5.94 -11.26 -11.36
C ALA A 314 -6.56 -9.89 -11.74
N SER A 315 -7.63 -9.49 -11.06
CA SER A 315 -8.33 -8.22 -11.25
C SER A 315 -8.05 -7.31 -10.07
N ASP A 316 -8.18 -5.99 -10.26
CA ASP A 316 -8.06 -5.02 -9.18
C ASP A 316 -9.04 -5.35 -8.02
N ASN A 317 -8.53 -5.76 -6.87
CA ASN A 317 -9.33 -6.21 -5.75
C ASN A 317 -9.43 -5.16 -4.62
N PHE A 318 -10.54 -5.22 -3.89
CA PHE A 318 -10.66 -4.58 -2.57
C PHE A 318 -10.84 -5.64 -1.48
N LEU A 319 -9.82 -5.80 -0.65
CA LEU A 319 -9.79 -6.77 0.44
C LEU A 319 -9.82 -6.03 1.78
N ASN A 320 -10.88 -6.23 2.56
CA ASN A 320 -11.04 -5.63 3.89
C ASN A 320 -11.25 -6.72 4.95
N ALA A 321 -10.26 -6.91 5.82
CA ALA A 321 -10.31 -7.93 6.87
C ALA A 321 -10.91 -7.44 8.21
N ASN A 322 -11.12 -6.13 8.34
CA ASN A 322 -11.67 -5.44 9.51
C ASN A 322 -10.86 -5.59 10.81
N ALA A 323 -11.01 -6.63 11.60
CA ALA A 323 -10.28 -6.75 12.86
C ALA A 323 -9.79 -8.19 13.03
N GLY A 324 -8.64 -8.35 13.67
CA GLY A 324 -7.98 -9.64 13.71
C GLY A 324 -6.50 -9.48 13.42
N ASN A 325 -5.77 -10.59 13.44
CA ASN A 325 -4.42 -10.61 12.87
C ASN A 325 -4.55 -11.35 11.56
N ASP A 326 -4.66 -10.60 10.48
CA ASP A 326 -5.15 -11.07 9.20
C ASP A 326 -4.03 -11.26 8.18
N GLN A 327 -4.30 -12.08 7.16
CA GLN A 327 -3.40 -12.28 6.03
C GLN A 327 -4.11 -11.93 4.73
N LEU A 328 -3.64 -10.91 4.03
CA LEU A 328 -4.20 -10.44 2.77
C LEU A 328 -3.16 -10.62 1.66
N GLN A 329 -3.58 -11.27 0.57
CA GLN A 329 -2.81 -11.39 -0.67
C GLN A 329 -3.64 -10.81 -1.81
N GLY A 330 -3.21 -9.70 -2.41
CA GLY A 330 -3.90 -9.05 -3.54
C GLY A 330 -3.91 -9.92 -4.79
N GLY A 331 -2.72 -10.27 -5.30
CA GLY A 331 -2.60 -11.15 -6.47
C GLY A 331 -1.99 -10.40 -7.66
N ASP A 332 -2.64 -10.43 -8.81
CA ASP A 332 -2.33 -9.50 -9.91
C ASP A 332 -3.41 -8.41 -9.95
N GLY A 333 -3.05 -7.20 -10.36
CA GLY A 333 -3.99 -6.07 -10.41
C GLY A 333 -3.50 -4.92 -9.52
N ASN A 334 -4.22 -3.81 -9.51
CA ASN A 334 -3.94 -2.71 -8.58
C ASN A 334 -4.85 -2.84 -7.36
N ASP A 335 -4.38 -3.56 -6.36
CA ASP A 335 -5.19 -3.97 -5.22
C ASP A 335 -5.24 -2.92 -4.11
N ARG A 336 -6.34 -2.95 -3.36
CA ARG A 336 -6.55 -2.14 -2.17
C ARG A 336 -6.73 -3.05 -0.97
N LEU A 337 -5.74 -3.03 -0.08
CA LEU A 337 -5.66 -3.93 1.07
C LEU A 337 -5.91 -3.16 2.37
N MET A 338 -6.94 -3.55 3.12
CA MET A 338 -7.26 -3.01 4.43
C MET A 338 -7.23 -4.17 5.43
N GLY A 339 -6.13 -4.30 6.16
CA GLY A 339 -6.02 -5.28 7.26
C GLY A 339 -6.97 -4.89 8.39
N GLY A 340 -6.80 -3.67 8.90
CA GLY A 340 -7.72 -3.02 9.82
C GLY A 340 -7.12 -2.95 11.21
N ALA A 341 -7.80 -3.48 12.23
CA ALA A 341 -7.33 -3.46 13.60
C ALA A 341 -6.67 -4.78 13.99
N GLY A 342 -5.43 -4.72 14.47
CA GLY A 342 -4.61 -5.86 14.84
C GLY A 342 -3.34 -5.89 14.00
N SER A 343 -2.55 -6.96 14.13
CA SER A 343 -1.25 -7.08 13.45
C SER A 343 -1.40 -7.91 12.19
N ASP A 344 -1.41 -7.24 11.04
CA ASP A 344 -1.74 -7.85 9.75
C ASP A 344 -0.52 -8.14 8.87
N VAL A 345 -0.68 -9.07 7.92
CA VAL A 345 0.29 -9.32 6.86
C VAL A 345 -0.36 -9.01 5.52
N LEU A 346 0.12 -7.97 4.85
CA LEU A 346 -0.40 -7.47 3.59
C LEU A 346 0.61 -7.72 2.47
N ASN A 347 0.21 -8.46 1.45
CA ASN A 347 0.99 -8.68 0.24
C ASN A 347 0.18 -8.17 -0.95
N GLY A 348 0.61 -7.08 -1.59
CA GLY A 348 -0.06 -6.54 -2.78
C GLY A 348 0.04 -7.53 -3.94
N GLY A 349 1.26 -7.77 -4.39
CA GLY A 349 1.54 -8.78 -5.40
C GLY A 349 2.08 -8.12 -6.66
N ASN A 350 1.50 -8.43 -7.81
CA ASN A 350 1.85 -7.81 -9.08
C ASN A 350 0.91 -6.65 -9.38
N GLY A 351 1.44 -5.45 -9.52
CA GLY A 351 0.66 -4.29 -9.93
C GLY A 351 1.10 -3.07 -9.16
N ILE A 352 0.18 -2.13 -8.94
CA ILE A 352 0.43 -0.98 -8.07
C ILE A 352 -0.59 -0.98 -6.94
N ASP A 353 -0.17 -1.52 -5.81
CA ASP A 353 -1.02 -1.88 -4.69
C ASP A 353 -1.02 -0.79 -3.62
N THR A 354 -2.13 -0.71 -2.88
CA THR A 354 -2.32 0.30 -1.84
C THR A 354 -2.79 -0.35 -0.53
N ALA A 355 -1.99 -0.21 0.53
CA ALA A 355 -2.46 -0.48 1.89
C ALA A 355 -3.26 0.72 2.42
N LEU A 356 -4.44 0.44 2.95
CA LEU A 356 -5.42 1.44 3.40
C LEU A 356 -5.51 1.48 4.93
N TYR A 357 -5.33 2.68 5.47
CA TYR A 357 -5.47 3.02 6.88
C TYR A 357 -6.61 4.03 7.06
N THR A 358 -7.49 3.78 8.02
CA THR A 358 -8.70 4.59 8.23
C THR A 358 -8.46 5.87 9.04
N GLU A 359 -7.28 6.01 9.63
CA GLU A 359 -6.91 7.10 10.55
C GLU A 359 -5.89 8.05 9.90
N ALA A 360 -5.57 9.16 10.56
CA ALA A 360 -4.62 10.14 10.03
C ALA A 360 -3.18 9.60 10.06
N GLY A 361 -2.36 9.95 9.07
CA GLY A 361 -0.99 9.44 8.94
C GLY A 361 -0.10 9.68 10.17
N ALA A 362 -0.31 10.78 10.89
CA ALA A 362 0.43 11.11 12.12
C ALA A 362 0.25 10.11 13.28
N ARG A 363 -0.74 9.19 13.19
CA ARG A 363 -0.90 8.08 14.13
C ARG A 363 0.10 6.96 13.91
N TYR A 364 0.64 6.85 12.70
CA TYR A 364 1.46 5.73 12.28
C TYR A 364 2.93 6.12 12.18
N PHE A 365 3.79 5.13 12.28
CA PHE A 365 5.20 5.24 11.90
C PHE A 365 5.68 3.96 11.23
N ALA A 366 6.53 4.08 10.22
CA ALA A 366 7.17 2.96 9.58
C ALA A 366 8.47 2.62 10.31
N THR A 367 8.78 1.34 10.46
CA THR A 367 10.13 0.91 10.85
C THR A 367 10.85 0.26 9.69
N TYR A 368 12.09 0.70 9.45
CA TYR A 368 13.00 0.11 8.49
C TYR A 368 13.92 -0.90 9.19
N ASP A 369 13.87 -2.15 8.74
CA ASP A 369 14.80 -3.22 9.08
C ASP A 369 15.45 -3.72 7.79
N THR A 370 16.79 -3.67 7.74
CA THR A 370 17.56 -4.06 6.55
C THR A 370 17.35 -5.54 6.15
N ALA A 371 16.99 -6.42 7.09
CA ALA A 371 16.62 -7.81 6.81
C ALA A 371 15.25 -7.92 6.13
N LEU A 372 14.29 -7.07 6.54
CA LEU A 372 12.97 -6.97 5.93
C LEU A 372 13.04 -6.35 4.53
N VAL A 373 13.93 -5.39 4.31
CA VAL A 373 14.07 -4.71 3.01
C VAL A 373 14.76 -5.58 1.97
N ARG A 374 15.72 -6.43 2.37
CA ARG A 374 16.26 -7.48 1.48
C ARG A 374 15.17 -8.44 0.98
N ASN A 375 14.08 -8.58 1.73
CA ASN A 375 12.93 -9.40 1.38
C ASN A 375 11.75 -8.58 0.80
N GLY A 376 11.92 -7.27 0.58
CA GLY A 376 10.88 -6.40 0.03
C GLY A 376 9.71 -6.11 0.98
N THR A 377 9.95 -6.12 2.29
CA THR A 377 8.92 -5.92 3.32
C THR A 377 9.10 -4.66 4.17
N LEU A 378 8.01 -3.97 4.50
CA LEU A 378 7.91 -2.78 5.36
C LEU A 378 7.05 -3.10 6.59
N SER A 379 7.43 -2.61 7.78
CA SER A 379 6.54 -2.67 8.94
C SER A 379 5.94 -1.30 9.27
N VAL A 380 4.62 -1.23 9.41
CA VAL A 380 3.87 -0.02 9.78
C VAL A 380 3.28 -0.22 11.17
N HIS A 381 3.57 0.69 12.08
CA HIS A 381 3.18 0.61 13.49
C HIS A 381 2.12 1.64 13.81
N ASP A 382 1.11 1.22 14.57
CA ASP A 382 0.13 2.11 15.17
C ASP A 382 0.63 2.59 16.55
N ALA A 383 0.91 3.90 16.66
CA ALA A 383 1.44 4.48 17.89
C ALA A 383 0.45 4.44 19.08
N GLN A 384 -0.84 4.18 18.85
CA GLN A 384 -1.86 4.13 19.91
C GLN A 384 -2.13 2.72 20.42
N THR A 385 -2.04 1.70 19.56
CA THR A 385 -2.43 0.32 19.92
C THR A 385 -1.25 -0.64 20.05
N SER A 386 -0.06 -0.25 19.58
CA SER A 386 1.12 -1.14 19.43
C SER A 386 0.93 -2.26 18.40
N ASP A 387 -0.14 -2.18 17.60
CA ASP A 387 -0.35 -3.08 16.47
C ASP A 387 0.67 -2.78 15.37
N VAL A 388 1.09 -3.84 14.67
CA VAL A 388 2.13 -3.77 13.63
C VAL A 388 1.68 -4.56 12.41
N ASP A 389 1.61 -3.87 11.28
CA ASP A 389 1.38 -4.49 9.99
C ASP A 389 2.70 -4.76 9.28
N THR A 390 2.76 -5.89 8.59
CA THR A 390 3.89 -6.27 7.72
C THR A 390 3.42 -6.25 6.28
N LEU A 391 3.97 -5.33 5.50
CA LEU A 391 3.61 -5.08 4.11
C LEU A 391 4.70 -5.65 3.21
N SER A 392 4.33 -6.22 2.07
CA SER A 392 5.23 -6.69 1.03
C SER A 392 4.59 -6.44 -0.33
N SER A 393 5.39 -6.09 -1.35
CA SER A 393 4.86 -5.79 -2.68
C SER A 393 3.70 -4.78 -2.64
N VAL A 394 3.82 -3.74 -1.81
CA VAL A 394 2.83 -2.66 -1.68
C VAL A 394 3.53 -1.35 -1.97
N GLU A 395 3.08 -0.64 -2.99
CA GLU A 395 3.72 0.60 -3.44
C GLU A 395 3.16 1.82 -2.71
N ARG A 396 1.92 1.78 -2.23
CA ARG A 396 1.26 2.96 -1.64
C ARG A 396 0.67 2.69 -0.27
N LEU A 397 0.78 3.68 0.60
CA LEU A 397 0.02 3.80 1.84
C LEU A 397 -1.01 4.91 1.68
N SER A 398 -2.25 4.66 2.04
CA SER A 398 -3.31 5.65 2.05
C SER A 398 -3.87 5.80 3.46
N PHE A 399 -3.84 7.02 3.97
CA PHE A 399 -4.38 7.40 5.27
C PHE A 399 -5.60 8.31 5.05
N SER A 400 -6.38 8.58 6.10
CA SER A 400 -7.57 9.44 5.98
C SER A 400 -7.29 10.88 5.53
N ASP A 401 -6.07 11.37 5.71
CA ASP A 401 -5.66 12.75 5.44
C ASP A 401 -4.57 12.90 4.36
N ARG A 402 -3.93 11.81 3.93
CA ARG A 402 -2.79 11.83 3.00
C ARG A 402 -2.52 10.47 2.36
N ASN A 403 -1.72 10.46 1.31
CA ASN A 403 -1.09 9.24 0.79
C ASN A 403 0.43 9.34 0.98
N ALA A 404 1.09 8.21 1.12
CA ALA A 404 2.55 8.09 1.08
C ALA A 404 2.94 7.01 0.07
N ASN A 405 3.94 7.29 -0.77
CA ASN A 405 4.52 6.28 -1.64
C ASN A 405 5.66 5.55 -0.90
N LEU A 406 5.76 4.23 -1.04
CA LEU A 406 6.84 3.47 -0.41
C LEU A 406 8.21 3.92 -0.91
N ASP A 407 8.30 4.31 -2.19
CA ASP A 407 9.52 4.88 -2.75
C ASP A 407 9.89 6.22 -2.07
N GLU A 408 8.91 7.09 -1.79
CA GLU A 408 9.15 8.36 -1.08
C GLU A 408 9.60 8.11 0.37
N LEU A 409 9.04 7.11 1.03
CA LEU A 409 9.45 6.70 2.37
C LEU A 409 10.87 6.15 2.39
N LEU A 410 11.21 5.32 1.41
CA LEU A 410 12.55 4.77 1.26
C LEU A 410 13.56 5.87 0.91
N MET A 411 13.16 6.87 0.11
CA MET A 411 13.97 8.05 -0.16
C MET A 411 14.19 8.88 1.11
N ALA A 412 13.17 9.08 1.94
CA ALA A 412 13.32 9.77 3.22
C ALA A 412 14.24 9.01 4.19
N PHE A 413 14.19 7.68 4.19
CA PHE A 413 15.14 6.86 4.95
C PHE A 413 16.58 7.09 4.48
N HIS A 414 16.84 6.97 3.17
CA HIS A 414 18.20 7.16 2.65
C HIS A 414 18.69 8.61 2.75
N SER A 415 17.82 9.59 2.52
CA SER A 415 18.14 11.01 2.65
C SER A 415 18.49 11.40 4.08
N ARG A 416 17.91 10.72 5.08
CA ARG A 416 18.11 11.04 6.50
C ARG A 416 19.20 10.20 7.17
N TYR A 417 19.46 9.00 6.66
CA TYR A 417 20.31 8.00 7.33
C TYR A 417 21.38 7.35 6.42
N GLY A 418 21.50 7.76 5.15
CA GLY A 418 22.48 7.22 4.21
C GLY A 418 22.23 5.76 3.80
N ALA A 419 23.26 5.11 3.26
CA ALA A 419 23.20 3.70 2.85
C ALA A 419 23.30 2.75 4.07
N PHE A 420 22.21 2.04 4.37
CA PHE A 420 22.15 1.11 5.49
C PHE A 420 23.00 -0.16 5.25
N ASN A 421 23.92 -0.47 6.17
CA ASN A 421 24.67 -1.73 6.14
C ASN A 421 23.96 -2.80 6.97
N ALA A 422 23.52 -3.88 6.31
CA ALA A 422 22.74 -4.98 6.89
C ALA A 422 23.44 -5.84 7.97
N GLU A 423 24.61 -5.44 8.47
CA GLU A 423 25.36 -6.18 9.50
C GLU A 423 25.49 -5.43 10.84
N SER A 424 24.94 -4.21 10.93
CA SER A 424 24.74 -3.49 12.18
C SER A 424 23.38 -2.79 12.15
N ASP A 425 22.81 -2.48 13.32
CA ASP A 425 21.72 -1.51 13.53
C ASP A 425 20.30 -2.09 13.51
N ALA A 426 19.58 -2.08 14.64
CA ALA A 426 18.85 -0.94 15.21
C ALA A 426 17.74 -0.45 14.25
N THR A 427 16.51 -0.82 14.59
CA THR A 427 15.28 -0.41 13.91
C THR A 427 15.19 1.11 13.81
N VAL A 428 15.13 1.67 12.60
CA VAL A 428 14.93 3.11 12.39
C VAL A 428 13.46 3.40 12.12
N SER A 429 12.90 4.42 12.76
CA SER A 429 11.47 4.76 12.65
C SER A 429 11.28 6.08 11.90
N LEU A 430 10.36 6.10 10.92
CA LEU A 430 9.88 7.32 10.27
C LEU A 430 8.41 7.55 10.60
N SER A 431 8.14 8.70 11.21
CA SER A 431 6.78 9.24 11.38
C SER A 431 6.23 9.70 10.03
N PHE A 432 4.94 9.46 9.76
CA PHE A 432 4.27 10.01 8.58
C PHE A 432 3.75 11.44 8.79
N SER A 433 4.37 12.23 9.69
CA SER A 433 4.08 13.66 9.89
C SER A 433 4.51 14.50 8.67
N THR A 434 4.13 15.78 8.65
CA THR A 434 4.14 16.74 7.51
C THR A 434 5.46 16.95 6.73
N ASP A 435 6.53 16.21 7.01
CA ASP A 435 7.88 16.53 6.53
C ASP A 435 8.40 15.57 5.44
N LEU A 436 7.56 14.67 4.93
CA LEU A 436 7.94 13.72 3.88
C LEU A 436 8.02 14.33 2.46
N HIS A 437 7.93 15.65 2.32
CA HIS A 437 7.74 16.29 1.01
C HIS A 437 9.03 16.60 0.24
N HIS A 438 10.23 16.43 0.81
CA HIS A 438 11.45 16.90 0.16
C HIS A 438 12.57 15.87 0.10
N ILE A 439 13.13 15.69 -1.09
CA ILE A 439 14.36 14.95 -1.36
C ILE A 439 15.53 15.92 -1.20
N ALA A 440 16.42 15.69 -0.24
CA ALA A 440 17.62 16.49 -0.08
C ALA A 440 18.64 16.13 -1.18
N LEU A 441 18.95 17.06 -2.08
CA LEU A 441 19.82 16.89 -3.24
C LEU A 441 20.85 18.01 -3.33
N THR A 442 22.06 17.72 -3.78
CA THR A 442 22.96 18.78 -4.26
C THR A 442 22.39 19.41 -5.52
N GLU A 443 22.86 20.60 -5.89
CA GLU A 443 22.41 21.29 -7.10
C GLU A 443 22.55 20.40 -8.36
N ASP A 444 23.68 19.68 -8.49
CA ASP A 444 23.96 18.79 -9.61
C ASP A 444 23.06 17.54 -9.62
N GLN A 445 22.68 17.04 -8.45
CA GLN A 445 21.77 15.91 -8.30
C GLN A 445 20.30 16.32 -8.50
N ALA A 446 19.95 17.54 -8.08
CA ALA A 446 18.64 18.13 -8.28
C ALA A 446 18.32 18.29 -9.78
N ASP A 447 19.33 18.60 -10.59
CA ASP A 447 19.21 18.60 -12.05
C ASP A 447 18.84 17.23 -12.62
N ILE A 448 19.35 16.14 -12.05
CA ILE A 448 18.95 14.78 -12.42
C ILE A 448 17.53 14.47 -11.92
N ALA A 449 17.20 14.84 -10.68
CA ALA A 449 15.87 14.61 -10.12
C ALA A 449 14.78 15.38 -10.87
N ARG A 450 15.06 16.60 -11.36
CA ARG A 450 14.15 17.38 -12.21
C ARG A 450 13.79 16.68 -13.52
N LEU A 451 14.64 15.80 -14.06
CA LEU A 451 14.32 15.06 -15.28
C LEU A 451 13.01 14.26 -15.17
N TYR A 452 12.63 13.86 -13.96
CA TYR A 452 11.40 13.13 -13.69
C TYR A 452 10.13 13.98 -13.92
N SER A 453 10.25 15.31 -13.84
CA SER A 453 9.15 16.23 -14.18
C SER A 453 8.76 16.16 -15.67
N LEU A 454 9.65 15.66 -16.54
CA LEU A 454 9.30 15.34 -17.94
C LEU A 454 8.16 14.32 -18.02
N PHE A 455 7.98 13.49 -17.00
CA PHE A 455 6.92 12.49 -16.96
C PHE A 455 5.76 12.88 -16.03
N GLY A 456 5.80 14.10 -15.46
CA GLY A 456 4.79 14.58 -14.53
C GLY A 456 4.81 13.85 -13.18
N ARG A 457 5.98 13.35 -12.76
CA ARG A 457 6.16 12.61 -11.50
C ARG A 457 7.41 13.05 -10.74
N THR A 458 7.47 12.67 -9.47
CA THR A 458 8.67 12.72 -8.64
C THR A 458 9.59 11.52 -8.93
N PRO A 459 10.90 11.61 -8.67
CA PRO A 459 11.81 10.48 -8.80
C PRO A 459 11.48 9.36 -7.82
N ASP A 460 11.63 8.12 -8.27
CA ASP A 460 11.73 6.95 -7.40
C ASP A 460 13.19 6.73 -6.95
N TYR A 461 13.40 6.08 -5.80
CA TYR A 461 14.74 5.88 -5.23
C TYR A 461 15.69 5.15 -6.20
N GLN A 462 15.23 4.04 -6.78
CA GLN A 462 16.08 3.17 -7.58
C GLN A 462 16.53 3.85 -8.87
N GLY A 463 15.62 4.55 -9.54
CA GLY A 463 15.90 5.33 -10.73
C GLY A 463 16.84 6.49 -10.43
N LEU A 464 16.55 7.29 -9.39
CA LEU A 464 17.40 8.43 -9.03
C LEU A 464 18.81 7.96 -8.66
N ASN A 465 18.93 6.96 -7.78
CA ASN A 465 20.22 6.39 -7.39
C ASN A 465 21.01 5.85 -8.59
N ASN A 466 20.35 5.20 -9.56
CA ASN A 466 21.03 4.73 -10.77
C ASN A 466 21.64 5.90 -11.55
N TRP A 467 20.87 6.95 -11.83
CA TRP A 467 21.38 8.11 -12.55
C TRP A 467 22.44 8.90 -11.78
N LEU A 468 22.28 9.07 -10.47
CA LEU A 468 23.31 9.67 -9.60
C LEU A 468 24.59 8.82 -9.58
N THR A 469 24.47 7.49 -9.58
CA THR A 469 25.62 6.59 -9.70
C THR A 469 26.31 6.73 -11.06
N GLN A 470 25.56 6.85 -12.16
CA GLN A 470 26.13 7.11 -13.49
C GLN A 470 26.92 8.43 -13.53
N GLN A 471 26.38 9.48 -12.90
CA GLN A 471 27.06 10.77 -12.75
C GLN A 471 28.35 10.60 -11.94
N ALA A 472 28.29 9.91 -10.80
CA ALA A 472 29.42 9.67 -9.92
C ALA A 472 30.56 8.85 -10.56
N ILE A 473 30.25 7.92 -11.47
CA ILE A 473 31.26 7.15 -12.22
C ILE A 473 31.74 7.85 -13.50
N GLY A 474 31.34 9.11 -13.73
CA GLY A 474 31.90 9.99 -14.75
C GLY A 474 31.05 10.21 -16.00
N SER A 475 29.76 9.84 -15.99
CA SER A 475 28.84 10.21 -17.08
C SER A 475 28.57 11.71 -17.04
N SER A 476 28.56 12.36 -18.21
CA SER A 476 28.22 13.78 -18.33
C SER A 476 26.71 14.03 -18.24
N ASP A 477 26.30 15.24 -17.85
CA ASP A 477 24.88 15.61 -17.78
C ASP A 477 24.16 15.44 -19.13
N ALA A 478 24.86 15.67 -20.24
CA ALA A 478 24.32 15.45 -21.58
C ALA A 478 24.02 13.96 -21.84
N GLU A 479 24.91 13.05 -21.43
CA GLU A 479 24.71 11.61 -21.57
C GLU A 479 23.56 11.10 -20.69
N ILE A 480 23.43 11.63 -19.48
CA ILE A 480 22.33 11.29 -18.57
C ILE A 480 20.98 11.74 -19.16
N ARG A 481 20.90 12.97 -19.67
CA ARG A 481 19.68 13.53 -20.28
C ARG A 481 19.28 12.79 -21.56
N ASP A 482 20.24 12.51 -22.43
CA ASP A 482 20.00 11.69 -23.62
C ASP A 482 19.56 10.28 -23.22
N GLY A 483 20.16 9.70 -22.18
CA GLY A 483 19.73 8.42 -21.61
C GLY A 483 18.28 8.46 -21.11
N PHE A 484 17.86 9.52 -20.45
CA PHE A 484 16.51 9.70 -19.92
C PHE A 484 15.46 9.77 -21.03
N LEU A 485 15.72 10.54 -22.10
CA LEU A 485 14.82 10.64 -23.26
C LEU A 485 14.79 9.37 -24.11
N ASN A 486 15.87 8.60 -24.15
CA ASN A 486 15.96 7.31 -24.84
C ASN A 486 15.57 6.11 -23.97
N SER A 487 15.16 6.34 -22.72
CA SER A 487 14.58 5.31 -21.87
C SER A 487 13.28 4.74 -22.49
N ILE A 488 12.81 3.60 -22.00
CA ILE A 488 11.54 3.01 -22.47
C ILE A 488 10.38 4.02 -22.30
N GLU A 489 10.29 4.66 -21.13
CA GLU A 489 9.30 5.69 -20.80
C GLU A 489 9.43 6.92 -21.71
N GLY A 490 10.67 7.40 -21.91
CA GLY A 490 10.98 8.52 -22.80
C GLY A 490 10.61 8.25 -24.25
N MET A 491 10.94 7.07 -24.78
CA MET A 491 10.58 6.68 -26.13
C MET A 491 9.06 6.52 -26.30
N GLN A 492 8.37 5.90 -25.35
CA GLN A 492 6.92 5.74 -25.41
C GLN A 492 6.19 7.10 -25.41
N ARG A 493 6.65 8.06 -24.62
CA ARG A 493 6.04 9.38 -24.52
C ARG A 493 6.40 10.30 -25.69
N TYR A 494 7.69 10.37 -26.06
CA TYR A 494 8.22 11.46 -26.88
C TYR A 494 8.60 11.08 -28.32
N SER A 495 8.84 9.79 -28.62
CA SER A 495 9.34 9.39 -29.95
C SER A 495 8.34 9.65 -31.10
N GLY A 496 7.05 9.63 -30.80
CA GLY A 496 5.97 9.88 -31.76
C GLY A 496 5.61 11.35 -31.97
N LEU A 497 6.12 12.27 -31.13
CA LEU A 497 5.76 13.69 -31.20
C LEU A 497 6.59 14.44 -32.23
N GLY A 498 5.98 15.38 -32.94
CA GLY A 498 6.70 16.41 -33.71
C GLY A 498 7.35 17.43 -32.77
N ASP A 499 8.33 18.20 -33.25
CA ASP A 499 9.09 19.15 -32.41
C ASP A 499 8.22 20.20 -31.71
N ARG A 500 7.17 20.68 -32.40
CA ARG A 500 6.19 21.59 -31.80
C ARG A 500 5.36 20.92 -30.71
N ASP A 501 4.93 19.68 -30.93
CA ASP A 501 4.08 18.93 -29.99
C ASP A 501 4.89 18.51 -28.76
N PHE A 502 6.18 18.19 -28.94
CA PHE A 502 7.13 17.98 -27.86
C PHE A 502 7.23 19.21 -26.95
N VAL A 503 7.43 20.41 -27.51
CA VAL A 503 7.50 21.66 -26.74
C VAL A 503 6.18 21.95 -26.01
N LEU A 504 5.03 21.67 -26.65
CA LEU A 504 3.72 21.85 -26.03
C LEU A 504 3.50 20.88 -24.86
N ASP A 505 3.96 19.62 -24.97
CA ASP A 505 3.91 18.66 -23.86
C ASP A 505 4.75 19.16 -22.68
N LEU A 506 5.96 19.65 -22.92
CA LEU A 506 6.82 20.20 -21.85
C LEU A 506 6.17 21.37 -21.09
N TYR A 507 5.45 22.26 -21.77
CA TYR A 507 4.70 23.31 -21.07
C TYR A 507 3.62 22.74 -20.14
N GLN A 508 2.97 21.65 -20.54
CA GLN A 508 1.91 21.02 -19.76
C GLN A 508 2.47 20.16 -18.62
N THR A 509 3.54 19.41 -18.88
CA THR A 509 4.11 18.45 -17.92
C THR A 509 5.06 19.09 -16.93
N VAL A 510 5.97 19.95 -17.39
CA VAL A 510 7.01 20.57 -16.54
C VAL A 510 6.50 21.85 -15.88
N LEU A 511 5.73 22.67 -16.61
CA LEU A 511 5.32 24.00 -16.14
C LEU A 511 3.83 24.10 -15.78
N HIS A 512 3.08 23.00 -15.91
CA HIS A 512 1.65 22.91 -15.58
C HIS A 512 0.76 24.00 -16.21
N ARG A 513 1.09 24.43 -17.44
CA ARG A 513 0.32 25.46 -18.15
C ARG A 513 0.31 25.28 -19.65
N THR A 514 -0.52 26.07 -20.32
CA THR A 514 -0.51 26.14 -21.78
C THR A 514 0.64 27.02 -22.26
N GLY A 515 1.41 26.53 -23.23
CA GLY A 515 2.49 27.30 -23.86
C GLY A 515 1.95 28.48 -24.66
N GLU A 516 2.54 29.65 -24.47
CA GLU A 516 2.26 30.83 -25.29
C GLU A 516 2.89 30.68 -26.68
N GLU A 517 2.20 31.15 -27.72
CA GLU A 517 2.61 30.94 -29.12
C GLU A 517 4.02 31.49 -29.43
N SER A 518 4.40 32.62 -28.82
CA SER A 518 5.74 33.21 -28.94
C SER A 518 6.83 32.35 -28.27
N GLY A 519 6.52 31.73 -27.14
CA GLY A 519 7.44 30.82 -26.44
C GLY A 519 7.62 29.51 -27.20
N VAL A 520 6.52 28.89 -27.61
CA VAL A 520 6.52 27.67 -28.42
C VAL A 520 7.28 27.88 -29.73
N SER A 521 7.08 29.02 -30.41
CA SER A 521 7.80 29.32 -31.67
C SER A 521 9.30 29.51 -31.45
N SER A 522 9.72 30.03 -30.29
CA SER A 522 11.14 30.27 -30.00
C SER A 522 11.88 28.94 -29.81
N TRP A 523 11.33 28.02 -29.02
CA TRP A 523 11.89 26.68 -28.83
C TRP A 523 11.88 25.83 -30.11
N ASN A 524 10.80 25.91 -30.88
CA ASN A 524 10.70 25.21 -32.16
C ASN A 524 11.75 25.72 -33.18
N THR A 525 12.09 27.01 -33.14
CA THR A 525 13.16 27.57 -33.99
C THR A 525 14.54 27.03 -33.60
N LEU A 526 14.79 26.80 -32.31
CA LEU A 526 16.04 26.19 -31.82
C LEU A 526 16.20 24.74 -32.31
N LEU A 527 15.12 23.94 -32.29
CA LEU A 527 15.12 22.58 -32.82
C LEU A 527 15.36 22.56 -34.34
N GLN A 528 14.72 23.46 -35.08
CA GLN A 528 14.92 23.60 -36.54
C GLN A 528 16.32 24.07 -36.93
N ALA A 529 17.01 24.78 -36.03
CA ALA A 529 18.40 25.21 -36.21
C ALA A 529 19.43 24.10 -35.86
N GLY A 530 18.98 22.89 -35.54
CA GLY A 530 19.83 21.74 -35.21
C GLY A 530 20.08 21.53 -33.71
N GLY A 531 19.32 22.19 -32.83
CA GLY A 531 19.33 21.90 -31.39
C GLY A 531 18.74 20.52 -31.08
N SER A 532 19.22 19.87 -30.01
CA SER A 532 18.68 18.58 -29.57
C SER A 532 17.45 18.76 -28.69
N ARG A 533 16.57 17.74 -28.67
CA ARG A 533 15.44 17.70 -27.73
C ARG A 533 15.90 17.69 -26.27
N ALA A 534 17.06 17.09 -25.97
CA ALA A 534 17.68 17.14 -24.65
C ALA A 534 18.03 18.58 -24.21
N ALA A 535 18.55 19.41 -25.13
CA ALA A 535 18.86 20.80 -24.83
C ALA A 535 17.59 21.65 -24.61
N VAL A 536 16.50 21.35 -25.32
CA VAL A 536 15.21 22.01 -25.09
C VAL A 536 14.59 21.57 -23.76
N ALA A 537 14.60 20.27 -23.46
CA ALA A 537 14.13 19.74 -22.18
C ALA A 537 14.88 20.38 -21.00
N ASP A 538 16.21 20.46 -21.09
CA ASP A 538 17.04 21.15 -20.10
C ASP A 538 16.63 22.61 -19.89
N GLY A 539 16.43 23.36 -20.98
CA GLY A 539 15.99 24.76 -20.89
C GLY A 539 14.64 24.94 -20.18
N PHE A 540 13.74 23.96 -20.26
CA PHE A 540 12.50 23.96 -19.48
C PHE A 540 12.73 23.61 -18.01
N LEU A 541 13.44 22.50 -17.76
CA LEU A 541 13.70 21.98 -16.41
C LEU A 541 14.51 22.93 -15.54
N ASN A 542 15.45 23.65 -16.14
CA ASN A 542 16.29 24.64 -15.48
C ASN A 542 15.75 26.08 -15.57
N SER A 543 14.52 26.27 -16.08
CA SER A 543 13.85 27.56 -16.01
C SER A 543 13.50 27.92 -14.55
N ARG A 544 13.47 29.22 -14.23
CA ARG A 544 13.04 29.70 -12.89
C ARG A 544 11.68 29.12 -12.50
N GLU A 545 10.74 29.09 -13.44
CA GLU A 545 9.38 28.58 -13.21
C GLU A 545 9.38 27.09 -12.86
N SER A 546 10.18 26.27 -13.55
CA SER A 546 10.33 24.85 -13.21
C SER A 546 11.01 24.66 -11.85
N ARG A 547 12.02 25.48 -11.53
CA ARG A 547 12.69 25.42 -10.22
C ARG A 547 11.74 25.78 -9.09
N ASP A 548 10.95 26.84 -9.23
CA ASP A 548 9.92 27.24 -8.25
C ASP A 548 8.84 26.16 -8.05
N LEU A 549 8.58 25.32 -9.06
CA LEU A 549 7.64 24.18 -8.98
C LEU A 549 8.27 22.92 -8.37
N SER A 550 9.57 22.70 -8.61
CA SER A 550 10.28 21.50 -8.17
C SER A 550 10.96 21.65 -6.80
N GLU A 551 11.26 22.87 -6.36
CA GLU A 551 12.01 23.19 -5.14
C GLU A 551 11.14 23.88 -4.07
N GLY A 552 11.63 23.94 -2.82
CA GLY A 552 11.00 24.70 -1.73
C GLY A 552 9.81 23.98 -1.09
N GLU A 553 9.07 24.65 -0.20
CA GLU A 553 8.03 24.04 0.66
C GLU A 553 6.92 23.29 -0.08
N THR A 554 6.69 23.59 -1.36
CA THR A 554 5.68 22.94 -2.20
C THR A 554 6.26 22.01 -3.27
N GLY A 555 7.58 22.03 -3.46
CA GLY A 555 8.30 21.19 -4.42
C GLY A 555 8.81 19.90 -3.79
N PHE A 556 9.26 18.95 -4.62
CA PHE A 556 9.79 17.67 -4.15
C PHE A 556 11.30 17.67 -3.88
N ILE A 557 12.01 18.77 -4.21
CA ILE A 557 13.45 18.93 -4.06
C ILE A 557 13.75 19.93 -2.95
N ARG A 558 14.66 19.56 -2.06
CA ARG A 558 15.35 20.50 -1.16
C ARG A 558 16.81 20.52 -1.56
N ILE A 559 17.29 21.68 -2.01
CA ILE A 559 18.71 21.86 -2.30
C ILE A 559 19.48 21.88 -0.98
N VAL A 560 20.45 21.00 -0.86
CA VAL A 560 21.44 20.96 0.21
C VAL A 560 22.82 21.10 -0.39
N ALA A 561 23.80 21.54 0.40
CA ALA A 561 25.15 21.67 -0.12
C ALA A 561 25.72 20.30 -0.54
N HIS A 562 25.66 19.29 0.34
CA HIS A 562 26.22 17.94 0.14
C HIS A 562 25.28 16.88 0.77
N ASN A 563 25.33 15.64 0.28
CA ASN A 563 24.58 14.49 0.81
C ASN A 563 25.22 13.15 0.39
N ALA A 564 24.83 12.04 1.03
CA ALA A 564 25.37 10.71 0.75
C ALA A 564 24.35 9.81 0.02
N TRP A 565 24.21 9.97 -1.30
CA TRP A 565 23.35 9.08 -2.12
C TRP A 565 24.03 7.80 -2.58
N ASN A 566 25.37 7.73 -2.58
CA ASN A 566 26.10 6.60 -3.16
C ASN A 566 27.24 6.10 -2.23
N ASN A 567 27.65 4.85 -2.46
CA ASN A 567 28.65 4.14 -1.64
C ASN A 567 30.11 4.57 -1.87
N LEU A 568 30.38 5.62 -2.66
CA LEU A 568 31.73 6.10 -2.99
C LEU A 568 32.18 7.31 -2.14
N ASP A 569 31.28 7.94 -1.37
CA ASP A 569 31.51 9.28 -0.81
C ASP A 569 32.02 9.36 0.65
N MET A 570 32.17 8.24 1.41
CA MET A 570 32.65 8.29 2.81
C MET A 570 33.76 7.26 3.15
N VAL A 571 34.87 7.71 3.76
CA VAL A 571 35.94 6.82 4.29
C VAL A 571 35.74 6.61 5.80
N VAL A 572 35.00 5.56 6.18
CA VAL A 572 34.84 5.17 7.59
C VAL A 572 35.79 4.03 7.97
N GLY A 573 36.81 4.35 8.77
CA GLY A 573 37.72 3.40 9.39
C GLY A 573 37.38 3.17 10.87
N LYS A 574 37.92 2.11 11.49
CA LYS A 574 37.84 1.99 12.96
C LYS A 574 38.63 3.14 13.60
N GLY A 575 37.96 3.96 14.40
CA GLY A 575 38.55 5.07 15.15
C GLY A 575 38.77 6.35 14.36
N VAL A 576 38.43 6.40 13.07
CA VAL A 576 38.64 7.57 12.22
C VAL A 576 37.51 7.71 11.20
N ALA A 577 36.96 8.92 11.11
CA ALA A 577 36.09 9.36 10.02
C ALA A 577 36.62 10.69 9.47
N THR A 578 36.58 10.86 8.15
CA THR A 578 37.03 12.09 7.50
C THR A 578 35.99 12.55 6.50
N GLY A 579 35.56 13.79 6.65
CA GLY A 579 34.80 14.55 5.66
C GLY A 579 35.62 14.87 4.42
N THR A 580 35.00 15.56 3.49
CA THR A 580 35.52 15.94 2.18
C THR A 580 36.16 17.33 2.24
N ALA A 581 35.94 18.18 1.23
CA ALA A 581 36.38 19.57 1.22
C ALA A 581 35.19 20.53 1.03
N GLY A 582 33.98 20.03 1.27
CA GLY A 582 32.76 20.82 1.32
C GLY A 582 31.94 20.47 2.57
N ASP A 583 30.76 21.07 2.69
CA ASP A 583 29.93 21.06 3.91
C ASP A 583 29.40 19.65 4.24
N ASP A 584 30.05 18.90 5.13
CA ASP A 584 29.72 17.51 5.42
C ASP A 584 28.75 17.35 6.60
N GLN A 585 27.93 16.30 6.57
CA GLN A 585 27.17 15.84 7.74
C GLN A 585 27.61 14.44 8.13
N ILE A 586 28.06 14.27 9.37
CA ILE A 586 28.50 12.97 9.90
C ILE A 586 27.69 12.65 11.15
N SER A 587 27.02 11.51 11.17
CA SER A 587 26.20 11.06 12.29
C SER A 587 26.98 10.16 13.25
N GLU A 588 26.68 10.27 14.56
CA GLU A 588 27.19 9.38 15.60
C GLU A 588 27.03 7.90 15.24
N GLN A 589 25.98 7.53 14.51
CA GLN A 589 25.70 6.13 14.11
C GLN A 589 26.65 5.62 13.02
N GLU A 590 27.19 6.52 12.19
CA GLU A 590 28.09 6.18 11.08
C GLU A 590 29.52 5.96 11.57
N VAL A 591 29.82 6.36 12.81
CA VAL A 591 31.17 6.46 13.34
C VAL A 591 31.56 5.19 14.10
N ARG A 592 32.70 4.62 13.73
CA ARG A 592 33.26 3.45 14.40
C ARG A 592 34.28 3.85 15.46
N LEU A 593 34.06 3.39 16.69
CA LEU A 593 35.01 3.62 17.79
C LEU A 593 36.25 2.71 17.68
N ASP A 594 37.39 3.21 18.15
CA ASP A 594 38.63 2.47 18.31
C ASP A 594 38.59 1.54 19.55
N SER A 595 39.71 0.87 19.85
CA SER A 595 39.83 0.01 21.04
C SER A 595 39.72 0.76 22.37
N ASN A 596 39.85 2.07 22.37
CA ASN A 596 39.71 2.95 23.54
C ASN A 596 38.34 3.64 23.59
N ALA A 597 37.42 3.24 22.70
CA ALA A 597 36.09 3.81 22.55
C ALA A 597 36.08 5.29 22.11
N VAL A 598 37.09 5.69 21.33
CA VAL A 598 37.25 7.02 20.76
C VAL A 598 37.10 6.97 19.24
N SER A 599 36.55 8.01 18.65
CA SER A 599 36.69 8.27 17.22
C SER A 599 37.21 9.68 16.98
N HIS A 600 38.16 9.79 16.05
CA HIS A 600 38.71 11.05 15.57
C HIS A 600 38.03 11.43 14.26
N LEU A 601 37.38 12.58 14.26
CA LEU A 601 36.63 13.09 13.12
C LEU A 601 37.24 14.39 12.63
N ALA A 602 37.46 14.47 11.32
CA ALA A 602 37.87 15.69 10.66
C ALA A 602 36.80 16.09 9.64
N GLY A 603 36.19 17.27 9.82
CA GLY A 603 35.31 17.88 8.81
C GLY A 603 36.10 18.36 7.58
N ASN A 604 37.32 18.86 7.83
CA ASN A 604 38.21 19.50 6.85
C ASN A 604 37.72 20.89 6.41
N ALA A 605 37.41 21.11 5.13
CA ALA A 605 37.03 22.42 4.60
C ALA A 605 35.54 22.41 4.28
N GLY A 606 34.82 23.49 4.59
CA GLY A 606 33.36 23.53 4.48
C GLY A 606 32.72 23.83 5.83
N ILE A 607 31.39 23.86 5.85
CA ILE A 607 30.58 23.95 7.07
C ILE A 607 30.17 22.54 7.49
N ASP A 608 30.88 21.97 8.46
CA ASP A 608 30.70 20.58 8.82
C ASP A 608 29.82 20.41 10.06
N THR A 609 28.87 19.48 9.98
CA THR A 609 27.90 19.18 11.03
C THR A 609 28.11 17.78 11.58
N PHE A 610 28.19 17.67 12.91
CA PHE A 610 28.17 16.37 13.58
C PHE A 610 26.82 16.15 14.27
N ILE A 611 26.13 15.07 13.90
CA ILE A 611 24.76 14.77 14.35
C ILE A 611 24.81 13.73 15.47
N PHE A 612 24.24 14.09 16.62
CA PHE A 612 24.17 13.25 17.81
C PHE A 612 22.83 12.53 17.94
N ASN A 613 22.87 11.34 18.54
CA ASN A 613 21.66 10.50 18.72
C ASN A 613 20.69 11.00 19.79
N ASP A 614 21.20 11.70 20.81
CA ASP A 614 20.45 12.09 22.00
C ASP A 614 20.44 13.62 22.17
N ALA A 615 19.64 14.10 23.14
CA ALA A 615 19.61 15.51 23.52
C ALA A 615 20.98 16.01 24.03
N ALA A 616 21.27 17.30 23.91
CA ALA A 616 22.57 17.89 24.31
C ALA A 616 22.95 17.61 25.77
N SER A 617 21.95 17.50 26.67
CA SER A 617 22.15 17.14 28.07
C SER A 617 22.73 15.74 28.32
N ALA A 618 22.65 14.84 27.33
CA ALA A 618 23.26 13.52 27.37
C ALA A 618 24.78 13.55 27.10
N TYR A 619 25.35 14.71 26.72
CA TYR A 619 26.75 14.84 26.34
C TYR A 619 27.47 15.89 27.17
N THR A 620 28.77 15.65 27.39
CA THR A 620 29.70 16.68 27.90
C THR A 620 30.60 17.11 26.75
N ILE A 621 30.65 18.41 26.50
CA ILE A 621 31.52 19.04 25.49
C ILE A 621 32.68 19.72 26.23
N SER A 622 33.91 19.41 25.83
CA SER A 622 35.11 20.09 26.32
C SER A 622 36.06 20.40 25.17
N ALA A 623 36.83 21.48 25.30
CA ALA A 623 37.93 21.74 24.38
C ALA A 623 39.04 20.70 24.59
N LEU A 624 39.42 20.00 23.53
CA LEU A 624 40.57 19.10 23.54
C LEU A 624 41.87 19.90 23.31
N ASP A 625 41.81 20.83 22.35
CA ASP A 625 42.84 21.83 22.07
C ASP A 625 42.19 23.15 21.60
N THR A 626 42.92 24.00 20.86
CA THR A 626 42.40 25.28 20.39
C THR A 626 41.24 25.14 19.42
N ASP A 627 41.23 24.09 18.58
CA ASP A 627 40.36 23.98 17.40
C ASP A 627 39.63 22.63 17.33
N THR A 628 39.88 21.75 18.29
CA THR A 628 39.27 20.42 18.38
C THR A 628 38.39 20.30 19.62
N LEU A 629 37.17 19.83 19.43
CA LEU A 629 36.21 19.54 20.49
C LEU A 629 36.26 18.07 20.88
N SER A 630 36.17 17.79 22.17
CA SER A 630 35.98 16.46 22.74
C SER A 630 34.56 16.37 23.27
N VAL A 631 33.73 15.55 22.63
CA VAL A 631 32.34 15.30 23.06
C VAL A 631 32.22 13.89 23.58
N SER A 632 31.73 13.73 24.81
CA SER A 632 31.63 12.43 25.47
C SER A 632 30.21 12.18 25.95
N ARG A 633 29.70 10.96 25.78
CA ARG A 633 28.41 10.56 26.38
C ARG A 633 28.50 10.57 27.90
N SER A 634 27.52 11.21 28.54
CA SER A 634 27.37 11.29 29.99
C SER A 634 26.70 10.05 30.58
N THR A 635 25.95 9.29 29.77
CA THR A 635 25.20 8.09 30.15
C THR A 635 25.34 7.00 29.08
N GLY A 636 25.40 5.72 29.48
CA GLY A 636 25.52 4.58 28.57
C GLY A 636 26.97 4.11 28.33
N ALA A 637 27.20 3.42 27.20
CA ALA A 637 28.54 2.96 26.82
C ALA A 637 29.45 4.17 26.57
N ALA A 638 30.68 4.13 27.11
CA ALA A 638 31.63 5.24 27.00
C ALA A 638 32.02 5.44 25.53
N ALA A 639 31.45 6.44 24.87
CA ALA A 639 31.82 6.86 23.52
C ALA A 639 32.35 8.30 23.58
N LYS A 640 33.47 8.53 22.92
CA LYS A 640 34.12 9.84 22.82
C LYS A 640 34.36 10.20 21.36
N PHE A 641 33.97 11.40 20.98
CA PHE A 641 34.13 11.96 19.65
C PHE A 641 35.09 13.15 19.72
N GLU A 642 36.18 13.10 18.98
CA GLU A 642 37.14 14.19 18.85
C GLU A 642 36.91 14.86 17.49
N LEU A 643 36.28 16.04 17.51
CA LEU A 643 35.75 16.74 16.35
C LEU A 643 36.68 17.90 15.98
N SER A 644 37.35 17.80 14.85
CA SER A 644 38.21 18.85 14.29
C SER A 644 37.60 19.41 13.02
N GLY A 645 37.54 20.74 12.90
CA GLY A 645 36.95 21.40 11.74
C GLY A 645 35.43 21.36 11.66
N PHE A 646 34.73 21.00 12.75
CA PHE A 646 33.26 21.02 12.79
C PHE A 646 32.73 22.39 13.19
N ASN A 647 31.71 22.83 12.46
CA ASN A 647 31.07 24.13 12.60
C ASN A 647 29.75 24.04 13.37
N VAL A 648 29.05 22.91 13.27
CA VAL A 648 27.74 22.70 13.90
C VAL A 648 27.72 21.36 14.63
N LEU A 649 27.23 21.37 15.87
CA LEU A 649 26.89 20.17 16.62
C LEU A 649 25.37 20.09 16.73
N ASP A 650 24.78 19.13 16.03
CA ASP A 650 23.33 18.95 15.95
C ASP A 650 22.88 17.87 16.95
N PHE A 651 22.14 18.27 17.97
CA PHE A 651 21.56 17.38 18.96
C PHE A 651 20.06 17.26 18.75
N ALA A 652 19.46 16.17 19.22
CA ALA A 652 18.02 15.91 19.02
C ALA A 652 17.08 17.02 19.52
N ASP A 653 17.55 17.89 20.43
CA ASP A 653 16.79 19.01 20.99
C ASP A 653 17.24 20.41 20.51
N ARG A 654 18.45 20.56 19.93
CA ARG A 654 18.99 21.85 19.48
C ARG A 654 20.29 21.74 18.67
N GLU A 655 20.60 22.80 17.93
CA GLU A 655 21.90 23.02 17.30
C GLU A 655 22.83 23.87 18.19
N LEU A 656 24.12 23.57 18.15
CA LEU A 656 25.19 24.35 18.78
C LEU A 656 26.23 24.73 17.72
N PHE A 657 26.40 26.04 17.51
CA PHE A 657 27.30 26.63 16.53
C PHE A 657 28.70 26.83 17.12
N VAL A 658 29.69 26.22 16.50
CA VAL A 658 31.11 26.31 16.86
C VAL A 658 31.72 27.51 16.15
N LEU A 659 32.03 28.55 16.91
CA LEU A 659 32.43 29.86 16.38
C LEU A 659 33.71 30.36 17.05
N ASP A 660 34.52 31.11 16.31
CA ASP A 660 35.54 31.95 16.93
C ASP A 660 34.90 33.21 17.58
N SER A 661 35.71 33.98 18.32
CA SER A 661 35.22 35.17 19.02
C SER A 661 34.65 36.28 18.12
N ALA A 662 35.16 36.43 16.89
CA ALA A 662 34.68 37.41 15.93
C ALA A 662 33.38 36.93 15.29
N GLN A 663 33.31 35.67 14.91
CA GLN A 663 32.13 35.03 14.34
C GLN A 663 30.98 34.98 15.35
N ALA A 664 31.26 34.65 16.61
CA ALA A 664 30.28 34.69 17.69
C ALA A 664 29.64 36.08 17.86
N SER A 665 30.38 37.16 17.55
CA SER A 665 29.82 38.50 17.63
C SER A 665 28.75 38.79 16.58
N ILE A 666 28.81 38.09 15.45
CA ILE A 666 27.80 38.12 14.38
C ILE A 666 26.69 37.11 14.69
N GLY A 667 27.03 35.90 15.14
CA GLY A 667 26.06 34.88 15.52
C GLY A 667 25.05 35.36 16.57
N ARG A 668 25.49 36.14 17.56
CA ARG A 668 24.57 36.74 18.56
C ARG A 668 23.56 37.72 17.97
N LEU A 669 23.79 38.29 16.78
CA LEU A 669 22.85 39.23 16.17
C LEU A 669 21.52 38.58 15.80
N TYR A 670 21.47 37.25 15.66
CA TYR A 670 20.23 36.51 15.47
C TYR A 670 19.25 36.65 16.65
N THR A 671 19.75 36.90 17.86
CA THR A 671 18.89 37.20 19.01
C THR A 671 18.09 38.50 18.85
N ILE A 672 18.49 39.41 17.94
CA ILE A 672 17.66 40.59 17.59
C ILE A 672 16.30 40.16 17.01
N LEU A 673 16.28 38.99 16.36
CA LEU A 673 15.11 38.37 15.74
C LEU A 673 14.41 37.35 16.65
N ASP A 674 14.88 37.20 17.90
CA ASP A 674 14.34 36.24 18.87
C ASP A 674 14.45 34.76 18.41
N ARG A 675 15.57 34.42 17.75
CA ARG A 675 15.85 33.04 17.31
C ARG A 675 17.34 32.72 17.30
N ALA A 676 17.65 31.43 17.20
CA ALA A 676 18.99 30.96 16.87
C ALA A 676 19.31 31.17 15.36
N PRO A 677 20.61 31.19 15.00
CA PRO A 677 21.03 31.23 13.61
C PRO A 677 20.53 30.04 12.81
N ASP A 678 20.34 30.25 11.50
CA ASP A 678 20.31 29.19 10.50
C ASP A 678 21.68 29.15 9.79
N ILE A 679 22.11 27.97 9.33
CA ILE A 679 23.48 27.76 8.81
C ILE A 679 23.80 28.70 7.63
N GLU A 680 22.94 28.74 6.62
CA GLU A 680 23.16 29.53 5.39
C GLU A 680 23.15 31.04 5.66
N GLY A 681 22.21 31.51 6.50
CA GLY A 681 22.17 32.89 6.91
C GLY A 681 23.41 33.28 7.71
N LEU A 682 23.86 32.42 8.64
CA LEU A 682 25.06 32.68 9.44
C LEU A 682 26.30 32.78 8.54
N LYS A 683 26.50 31.81 7.65
CA LYS A 683 27.57 31.80 6.64
C LYS A 683 27.56 33.09 5.81
N SER A 684 26.39 33.50 5.32
CA SER A 684 26.21 34.75 4.57
C SER A 684 26.63 35.99 5.37
N TRP A 685 26.17 36.13 6.62
CA TRP A 685 26.53 37.28 7.46
C TRP A 685 27.99 37.28 7.89
N LEU A 686 28.57 36.11 8.15
CA LEU A 686 30.00 35.96 8.41
C LEU A 686 30.83 36.39 7.19
N SER A 687 30.39 36.06 5.97
CA SER A 687 31.04 36.49 4.73
C SER A 687 31.08 38.01 4.55
N HIS A 688 30.02 38.71 4.97
CA HIS A 688 30.01 40.17 4.99
C HIS A 688 31.04 40.74 5.98
N GLY A 689 31.18 40.12 7.16
CA GLY A 689 32.22 40.47 8.12
C GLY A 689 33.63 40.26 7.55
N ALA A 690 33.87 39.11 6.91
CA ALA A 690 35.14 38.79 6.25
C ALA A 690 35.46 39.75 5.09
N ALA A 691 34.44 40.23 4.37
CA ALA A 691 34.56 41.26 3.33
C ALA A 691 34.80 42.69 3.89
N GLY A 692 34.94 42.84 5.21
CA GLY A 692 35.31 44.10 5.87
C GLY A 692 34.14 44.93 6.38
N ALA A 693 32.90 44.39 6.38
CA ALA A 693 31.78 45.05 7.05
C ALA A 693 31.99 45.05 8.57
N THR A 694 31.77 46.19 9.20
CA THR A 694 31.78 46.29 10.67
C THR A 694 30.55 45.58 11.26
N GLY A 695 30.67 45.04 12.47
CA GLY A 695 29.54 44.40 13.16
C GLY A 695 28.30 45.30 13.29
N ALA A 696 28.49 46.63 13.39
CA ALA A 696 27.40 47.60 13.38
C ALA A 696 26.69 47.74 12.02
N GLN A 697 27.40 47.53 10.91
CA GLN A 697 26.81 47.49 9.56
C GLN A 697 26.02 46.20 9.37
N VAL A 698 26.56 45.06 9.82
CA VAL A 698 25.88 43.76 9.80
C VAL A 698 24.60 43.81 10.64
N ALA A 699 24.68 44.27 11.90
CA ALA A 699 23.51 44.49 12.75
C ALA A 699 22.50 45.47 12.14
N GLY A 700 23.00 46.45 11.37
CA GLY A 700 22.19 47.36 10.56
C GLY A 700 21.30 46.62 9.55
N GLY A 701 21.78 45.52 8.98
CA GLY A 701 21.01 44.66 8.08
C GLY A 701 19.88 43.91 8.80
N PHE A 702 20.16 43.34 9.98
CA PHE A 702 19.15 42.68 10.81
C PHE A 702 18.00 43.62 11.19
N VAL A 703 18.30 44.84 11.67
CA VAL A 703 17.26 45.79 12.08
C VAL A 703 16.48 46.40 10.92
N GLN A 704 16.95 46.23 9.68
CA GLN A 704 16.27 46.65 8.44
C GLN A 704 15.60 45.49 7.72
N SER A 705 15.71 44.27 8.25
CA SER A 705 15.15 43.09 7.62
C SER A 705 13.62 43.14 7.67
N ALA A 706 12.99 42.45 6.71
CA ALA A 706 11.54 42.28 6.72
C ALA A 706 11.08 41.54 8.00
N GLU A 707 11.88 40.60 8.48
CA GLU A 707 11.63 39.81 9.69
C GLU A 707 11.58 40.69 10.95
N PHE A 708 12.57 41.56 11.17
CA PHE A 708 12.55 42.49 12.31
C PHE A 708 11.43 43.52 12.19
N SER A 709 11.09 43.94 10.97
CA SER A 709 10.00 44.90 10.72
C SER A 709 8.61 44.35 11.10
N GLN A 710 8.46 43.03 11.23
CA GLN A 710 7.21 42.40 11.69
C GLN A 710 7.02 42.54 13.20
N SER A 711 8.10 42.44 14.00
CA SER A 711 8.05 42.61 15.45
C SER A 711 8.04 44.07 15.87
N LEU A 712 8.70 44.95 15.09
CA LEU A 712 8.69 46.40 15.30
C LEU A 712 8.48 47.18 14.00
N PRO A 713 7.26 47.70 13.75
CA PRO A 713 6.95 48.40 12.50
C PRO A 713 7.85 49.61 12.22
N ASN A 714 8.11 49.85 10.92
CA ASN A 714 8.89 50.98 10.45
C ASN A 714 8.31 52.32 10.92
N GLY A 715 9.16 53.17 11.52
CA GLY A 715 8.77 54.46 12.11
C GLY A 715 8.51 54.44 13.62
N SER A 716 8.67 53.29 14.28
CA SER A 716 8.59 53.17 15.74
C SER A 716 9.61 54.04 16.48
N SER A 717 9.27 54.50 17.70
CA SER A 717 10.13 55.38 18.51
C SER A 717 11.44 54.72 18.92
N ASN A 718 12.45 55.52 19.28
CA ASN A 718 13.72 55.00 19.81
C ASN A 718 13.52 54.22 21.11
N THR A 719 12.53 54.60 21.93
CA THR A 719 12.13 53.86 23.14
C THR A 719 11.64 52.46 22.80
N ALA A 720 10.67 52.34 21.87
CA ALA A 720 10.11 51.04 21.48
C ALA A 720 11.16 50.13 20.83
N PHE A 721 12.11 50.70 20.09
CA PHE A 721 13.24 49.95 19.53
C PHE A 721 14.15 49.35 20.60
N VAL A 722 14.53 50.12 21.62
CA VAL A 722 15.39 49.62 22.70
C VAL A 722 14.63 48.58 23.55
N GLU A 723 13.35 48.80 23.84
CA GLU A 723 12.53 47.84 24.57
C GLU A 723 12.42 46.49 23.83
N GLN A 724 12.22 46.50 22.50
CA GLN A 724 12.20 45.28 21.70
C GLN A 724 13.53 44.52 21.74
N LEU A 725 14.66 45.23 21.70
CA LEU A 725 15.97 44.60 21.80
C LEU A 725 16.21 43.97 23.17
N TYR A 726 15.78 44.60 24.26
CA TYR A 726 15.88 44.00 25.59
C TYR A 726 15.06 42.71 25.69
N HIS A 727 13.86 42.71 25.12
CA HIS A 727 13.02 41.52 25.07
C HIS A 727 13.71 40.38 24.29
N ASN A 728 14.07 40.62 23.04
CA ASN A 728 14.56 39.55 22.16
C ASN A 728 15.99 39.10 22.51
N VAL A 729 16.87 40.03 22.90
CA VAL A 729 18.31 39.75 23.08
C VAL A 729 18.66 39.31 24.50
N LEU A 730 17.95 39.84 25.49
CA LEU A 730 18.26 39.64 26.91
C LEU A 730 17.17 38.85 27.66
N ASP A 731 16.09 38.45 26.97
CA ASP A 731 14.94 37.72 27.52
C ASP A 731 14.34 38.40 28.76
N ARG A 732 14.28 39.74 28.76
CA ARG A 732 13.72 40.52 29.87
C ARG A 732 13.27 41.92 29.48
N GLY A 733 12.49 42.55 30.36
CA GLY A 733 12.17 43.98 30.26
C GLY A 733 13.39 44.90 30.48
N SER A 734 13.36 46.08 29.85
CA SER A 734 14.40 47.10 30.03
C SER A 734 14.34 47.76 31.41
N ASP A 735 15.50 47.98 32.02
CA ASP A 735 15.61 48.80 33.22
C ASP A 735 15.65 50.30 32.87
N ALA A 736 15.19 51.14 33.80
CA ALA A 736 15.02 52.57 33.53
C ALA A 736 16.32 53.30 33.15
N ASN A 737 17.47 52.85 33.68
CA ASN A 737 18.76 53.49 33.42
C ASN A 737 19.33 53.04 32.07
N GLY A 738 19.26 51.76 31.76
CA GLY A 738 19.66 51.20 30.46
C GLY A 738 18.82 51.76 29.31
N LEU A 739 17.50 51.80 29.48
CA LEU A 739 16.59 52.39 28.50
C LEU A 739 16.93 53.87 28.23
N ALA A 740 17.11 54.66 29.30
CA ALA A 740 17.47 56.07 29.16
C ALA A 740 18.81 56.28 28.44
N TYR A 741 19.82 55.46 28.77
CA TYR A 741 21.15 55.53 28.16
C TYR A 741 21.11 55.24 26.65
N TRP A 742 20.47 54.15 26.23
CA TRP A 742 20.41 53.77 24.82
C TRP A 742 19.54 54.72 23.99
N VAL A 743 18.41 55.19 24.54
CA VAL A 743 17.56 56.20 23.88
C VAL A 743 18.33 57.51 23.70
N GLN A 744 19.03 57.99 24.73
CA GLN A 744 19.86 59.20 24.62
C GLN A 744 20.98 59.04 23.58
N SER A 745 21.56 57.84 23.45
CA SER A 745 22.58 57.55 22.44
C SER A 745 22.02 57.61 21.02
N LEU A 746 20.82 57.06 20.79
CA LEU A 746 20.12 57.14 19.49
C LEU A 746 19.74 58.58 19.16
N ASP A 747 19.19 59.32 20.11
CA ASP A 747 18.82 60.74 19.94
C ASP A 747 20.05 61.62 19.71
N GLY A 748 21.21 61.21 20.23
CA GLY A 748 22.52 61.83 20.01
C GLY A 748 23.18 61.50 18.66
N GLY A 749 22.56 60.68 17.82
CA GLY A 749 23.02 60.38 16.45
C GLY A 749 23.70 59.02 16.26
N THR A 750 23.73 58.16 17.28
CA THR A 750 24.18 56.76 17.11
C THR A 750 23.19 55.99 16.23
N SER A 751 23.67 55.15 15.31
CA SER A 751 22.78 54.35 14.45
C SER A 751 22.10 53.22 15.23
N ARG A 752 20.91 52.82 14.79
CA ARG A 752 20.19 51.65 15.34
C ARG A 752 21.01 50.36 15.23
N GLY A 753 21.74 50.18 14.13
CA GLY A 753 22.65 49.04 13.95
C GLY A 753 23.77 49.02 15.00
N GLN A 754 24.35 50.16 15.35
CA GLN A 754 25.39 50.24 16.39
C GLN A 754 24.84 49.91 17.78
N VAL A 755 23.63 50.40 18.12
CA VAL A 755 22.99 50.07 19.40
C VAL A 755 22.63 48.59 19.49
N ALA A 756 22.04 48.03 18.42
CA ALA A 756 21.70 46.61 18.36
C ALA A 756 22.95 45.72 18.49
N PHE A 757 24.03 46.06 17.78
CA PHE A 757 25.30 45.35 17.88
C PHE A 757 25.85 45.36 19.32
N ASN A 758 25.80 46.50 20.00
CA ASN A 758 26.32 46.62 21.37
C ASN A 758 25.49 45.85 22.40
N ILE A 759 24.16 45.81 22.24
CA ILE A 759 23.27 45.06 23.16
C ILE A 759 23.44 43.55 22.93
N ALA A 760 23.43 43.09 21.68
CA ALA A 760 23.67 41.69 21.30
C ALA A 760 25.06 41.17 21.68
N ASN A 761 26.05 42.07 21.83
CA ASN A 761 27.40 41.71 22.26
C ASN A 761 27.71 42.13 23.70
N SER A 762 26.68 42.41 24.50
CA SER A 762 26.83 42.64 25.93
C SER A 762 27.26 41.37 26.67
N ALA A 763 27.86 41.53 27.86
CA ALA A 763 28.27 40.38 28.68
C ALA A 763 27.06 39.52 29.12
N GLU A 764 25.89 40.14 29.25
CA GLU A 764 24.63 39.45 29.58
C GLU A 764 24.14 38.60 28.41
N SER A 765 24.09 39.15 27.20
CA SER A 765 23.74 38.37 25.99
C SER A 765 24.75 37.25 25.72
N ALA A 766 26.03 37.49 25.97
CA ALA A 766 27.05 36.45 25.88
C ALA A 766 26.78 35.27 26.84
N ALA A 767 26.31 35.53 28.05
CA ALA A 767 25.98 34.49 29.02
C ALA A 767 24.72 33.69 28.65
N LEU A 768 23.78 34.28 27.91
CA LEU A 768 22.57 33.60 27.42
C LEU A 768 22.84 32.77 26.17
N THR A 769 23.75 33.23 25.32
CA THR A 769 24.02 32.63 24.00
C THR A 769 25.15 31.61 24.03
N GLN A 770 25.99 31.58 25.08
CA GLN A 770 27.14 30.69 25.21
C GLN A 770 26.97 29.67 26.34
N GLY A 771 27.59 28.50 26.19
CA GLY A 771 27.64 27.46 27.22
C GLY A 771 26.43 26.51 27.20
N ASP A 772 26.23 25.76 28.27
CA ASP A 772 25.33 24.59 28.32
C ASP A 772 23.87 24.89 27.97
N ALA A 773 23.40 26.13 28.06
CA ALA A 773 22.03 26.54 27.71
C ALA A 773 21.94 27.37 26.42
N GLY A 774 23.07 27.79 25.87
CA GLY A 774 23.15 28.63 24.68
C GLY A 774 23.29 27.84 23.38
N PHE A 775 23.34 28.56 22.25
CA PHE A 775 23.53 28.00 20.91
C PHE A 775 24.95 28.25 20.36
N ILE A 776 25.86 28.87 21.13
CA ILE A 776 27.26 29.13 20.70
C ILE A 776 28.25 28.37 21.57
N HIS A 777 29.16 27.64 20.93
CA HIS A 777 30.40 27.12 21.51
C HIS A 777 31.60 27.88 20.95
N LEU A 778 32.52 28.33 21.82
CA LEU A 778 33.69 29.08 21.38
C LEU A 778 34.92 28.20 21.17
N VAL A 779 35.60 28.40 20.04
CA VAL A 779 36.91 27.81 19.73
C VAL A 779 37.94 28.90 19.37
N GLY A 780 39.21 28.52 19.25
CA GLY A 780 40.30 29.41 18.86
C GLY A 780 40.20 29.86 17.41
N HIS A 781 39.84 28.93 16.52
CA HIS A 781 39.56 29.15 15.12
C HIS A 781 38.43 28.24 14.65
N ALA A 782 37.50 28.77 13.84
CA ALA A 782 36.52 27.97 13.11
C ALA A 782 36.46 28.44 11.67
N ASP A 783 36.47 27.51 10.71
CA ASP A 783 36.51 27.83 9.29
C ASP A 783 35.08 27.91 8.73
N TRP A 784 34.50 29.12 8.74
CA TRP A 784 33.13 29.35 8.26
C TRP A 784 33.06 30.06 6.89
N VAL A 785 34.16 30.68 6.44
CA VAL A 785 34.18 31.61 5.30
C VAL A 785 35.51 31.58 4.56
#